data_AF-A0A7H8QRT8-F1
#
_entry.id   AF-A0A7H8QRT8-F1
#
_cell.length_a   1.000
_cell.length_b   1.000
_cell.length_c   1.000
_cell.angle_alpha   90.00
_cell.angle_beta   90.00
_cell.angle_gamma   90.00
#
_symmetry.space_group_name_H-M   'P 1'
#
loop_
_entity.id
_entity.type
_entity.pdbx_description
1 polymer ?
#
loop_
_entity_poly.entity_id
_entity_poly.type
_entity_poly.pdbx_seq_one_letter_code
_entity_poly.pdbx_strand_id
1 'polypeptide(L)'
;MVSREVSKKRKAVTRDVEEKSDVFSGDELGRLDLSDDAHDLSGDSDSEVEIVDEFSDEEDDGESDIDSDEIPSGSEDGGPFKKENLHLLDDEDEQPNFRIAKDANGNERYVYDEINPDDNSDYSDVEEKSNTIGNIPLSFYDQYPHIGYDINGKKIMRPAKGEALDALLDSIEIPKGWTGLTDPSTGKPLELSQEELELLRKVQMKEIPDEGYNPYEPTVEWFTSKEEIMPISAAPEPKRRFLPSKHEAKRVMKIVRAIREGRILPYKPPVEQEEEAQDGVTRYDIWADEAPRPDHIMNVPAPKLPPPGYEESYHPPPEYVPDKKEKKAWEEADEEDREREYLPTDYAALRKVPGYENFVKEKFERCLDLYLAPRVRRNKLNIDPESLLPKLPSPEELKPFPTACATLFKGHNGRVRSVSIDPTGQWLASGGDDGTVRVWELLTGRQLWTVTVSDEEPINVVRWRPGHDAVVLCIACGDDVHLAVPPILNPELEKASLDVVDAGWGYAATNKSAASSSGDAASKSAPPTWIRPSTALAESGICATIPLRYMAKSVSWHRRGDYFVTVCPGSSTPAHQAIAIHTLSKHLTQNPFRRRLKGGGAPQAAHFHPSKPILFVANQRTIRGYDLSRQLLVKILQPGARWISSFDIHPTSSSTSGGDNVIVGSYDRRLLWHDVDLSSRPYKTLRYHGKAIRAVKFHPNGRYPLFADASDDGSLQIFHGSVTGDMLSNASIVPLKVLRGHKITGELGVLDVDWHPAQPWCVSAGADGTCRLWC
;
A
#
# COMPACT_ATOMS: atom_id res chain seq x y z
N MET A 1 -2.34 -10.04 69.18
CA MET A 1 -3.16 -10.62 68.10
C MET A 1 -2.35 -10.57 66.82
N VAL A 2 -2.32 -11.65 66.04
CA VAL A 2 -1.58 -11.75 64.78
C VAL A 2 -2.49 -12.39 63.74
N SER A 3 -2.58 -11.80 62.55
CA SER A 3 -3.21 -12.40 61.37
C SER A 3 -2.47 -11.90 60.15
N ARG A 4 -1.89 -12.82 59.38
CA ARG A 4 -1.27 -12.53 58.08
C ARG A 4 -2.26 -12.80 56.94
N GLU A 5 -1.84 -12.39 55.74
CA GLU A 5 -1.60 -13.28 54.59
C GLU A 5 -2.50 -13.22 53.33
N VAL A 6 -1.84 -13.60 52.23
CA VAL A 6 -2.32 -13.91 50.86
C VAL A 6 -2.92 -12.78 50.03
N SER A 7 -2.08 -12.13 49.23
CA SER A 7 -2.47 -11.58 47.92
C SER A 7 -2.68 -12.72 46.91
N LYS A 8 -3.73 -12.65 46.08
CA LYS A 8 -4.04 -13.65 45.04
C LYS A 8 -3.86 -13.10 43.63
N LYS A 9 -3.10 -13.84 42.80
CA LYS A 9 -2.92 -13.57 41.37
C LYS A 9 -4.26 -13.62 40.61
N ARG A 10 -4.47 -12.69 39.68
CA ARG A 10 -5.25 -12.87 38.44
C ARG A 10 -4.34 -12.41 37.30
N LYS A 11 -3.87 -13.33 36.47
CA LYS A 11 -4.46 -13.66 35.16
C LYS A 11 -4.62 -12.42 34.28
N ALA A 12 -3.65 -12.22 33.39
CA ALA A 12 -3.83 -11.41 32.20
C ALA A 12 -4.98 -11.97 31.35
N VAL A 13 -5.70 -11.09 30.67
CA VAL A 13 -6.65 -11.43 29.62
C VAL A 13 -6.14 -10.80 28.35
N THR A 14 -5.49 -11.60 27.50
CA THR A 14 -5.29 -11.23 26.10
C THR A 14 -6.66 -11.17 25.43
N ARG A 15 -6.91 -10.10 24.67
CA ARG A 15 -8.03 -10.00 23.76
C ARG A 15 -7.48 -9.63 22.39
N ASP A 16 -7.91 -10.38 21.39
CA ASP A 16 -7.37 -10.35 20.05
C ASP A 16 -7.70 -9.03 19.35
N VAL A 17 -6.74 -8.53 18.56
CA VAL A 17 -6.92 -7.40 17.64
C VAL A 17 -7.07 -7.98 16.24
N GLU A 18 -8.15 -7.62 15.55
CA GLU A 18 -8.39 -8.09 14.17
C GLU A 18 -7.42 -7.43 13.20
N GLU A 19 -6.54 -8.23 12.57
CA GLU A 19 -5.67 -7.74 11.51
C GLU A 19 -6.48 -7.27 10.29
N LYS A 20 -6.21 -6.07 9.81
CA LYS A 20 -6.55 -5.63 8.45
C LYS A 20 -5.26 -5.38 7.67
N SER A 21 -5.02 -6.23 6.70
CA SER A 21 -3.85 -6.19 5.82
C SER A 21 -4.02 -5.13 4.72
N ASP A 22 -3.46 -3.95 4.94
CA ASP A 22 -3.24 -2.97 3.86
C ASP A 22 -1.92 -3.29 3.15
N VAL A 23 -2.01 -3.68 1.87
CA VAL A 23 -0.86 -4.17 1.09
C VAL A 23 -0.13 -2.99 0.44
N PHE A 24 0.88 -2.47 1.13
CA PHE A 24 1.75 -1.41 0.61
C PHE A 24 2.77 -1.99 -0.39
N SER A 25 2.42 -2.02 -1.67
CA SER A 25 3.31 -2.46 -2.76
C SER A 25 4.33 -1.36 -3.11
N GLY A 26 5.51 -1.40 -2.48
CA GLY A 26 6.66 -0.62 -2.91
C GLY A 26 7.41 -1.32 -4.03
N ASP A 27 7.44 -0.71 -5.23
CA ASP A 27 8.18 -1.22 -6.40
C ASP A 27 8.56 -0.05 -7.34
N GLU A 28 9.47 0.82 -6.90
CA GLU A 28 10.06 1.87 -7.76
C GLU A 28 11.47 2.28 -7.25
N LEU A 29 12.46 1.39 -7.42
CA LEU A 29 13.88 1.76 -7.36
C LEU A 29 14.50 1.69 -8.75
N GLY A 30 14.70 2.88 -9.33
CA GLY A 30 15.30 3.06 -10.64
C GLY A 30 16.78 2.67 -10.63
N ARG A 31 17.07 1.56 -11.32
CA ARG A 31 18.40 1.21 -11.87
C ARG A 31 19.15 2.46 -12.36
N LEU A 32 20.32 2.71 -11.78
CA LEU A 32 21.35 3.58 -12.34
C LEU A 32 22.51 2.67 -12.78
N ASP A 33 22.96 2.84 -14.02
CA ASP A 33 24.06 2.04 -14.59
C ASP A 33 25.43 2.53 -14.06
N LEU A 34 26.39 1.62 -14.02
CA LEU A 34 27.80 1.93 -13.79
C LEU A 34 28.42 2.50 -15.07
N SER A 35 29.24 3.53 -14.95
CA SER A 35 30.20 3.94 -15.97
C SER A 35 31.48 4.43 -15.30
N ASP A 36 32.61 3.87 -15.71
CA ASP A 36 33.93 4.42 -15.37
C ASP A 36 34.07 5.86 -15.87
N ASP A 37 34.78 6.69 -15.12
CA ASP A 37 35.91 7.41 -15.73
C ASP A 37 36.93 7.78 -14.64
N ALA A 38 38.21 7.50 -14.91
CA ALA A 38 39.30 7.77 -13.97
C ALA A 38 40.61 7.98 -14.74
N HIS A 39 41.03 9.24 -14.90
CA HIS A 39 42.42 9.59 -15.18
C HIS A 39 42.73 11.07 -14.82
N ASP A 40 43.65 11.22 -13.86
CA ASP A 40 44.88 12.02 -13.94
C ASP A 40 44.93 13.57 -14.04
N LEU A 41 45.76 14.10 -13.11
CA LEU A 41 46.86 15.07 -13.29
C LEU A 41 46.64 16.60 -13.35
N SER A 42 46.99 17.22 -12.21
CA SER A 42 48.03 18.27 -12.05
C SER A 42 47.77 19.74 -12.46
N GLY A 43 48.48 20.68 -11.78
CA GLY A 43 48.45 22.14 -11.99
C GLY A 43 47.59 22.88 -10.96
N ASP A 44 48.04 23.35 -9.78
CA ASP A 44 49.30 23.98 -9.29
C ASP A 44 49.25 25.53 -9.27
N SER A 45 50.02 26.15 -8.36
CA SER A 45 50.26 27.60 -8.13
C SER A 45 49.18 28.42 -7.37
N ASP A 46 49.49 28.71 -6.09
CA ASP A 46 49.52 30.05 -5.42
C ASP A 46 48.21 30.91 -5.28
N SER A 47 48.01 31.69 -4.20
CA SER A 47 48.92 32.18 -3.15
C SER A 47 48.22 32.55 -1.81
N GLU A 48 49.02 32.55 -0.72
CA GLU A 48 49.05 33.46 0.45
C GLU A 48 47.75 34.08 1.03
N VAL A 49 47.52 33.91 2.34
CA VAL A 49 47.99 34.85 3.40
C VAL A 49 48.28 34.04 4.69
N GLU A 50 49.27 34.47 5.46
CA GLU A 50 49.82 33.81 6.64
C GLU A 50 48.93 33.90 7.91
N ILE A 51 48.98 32.88 8.76
CA ILE A 51 49.05 33.06 10.22
C ILE A 51 50.22 32.20 10.71
N VAL A 52 51.15 32.85 11.42
CA VAL A 52 52.37 32.23 11.96
C VAL A 52 52.10 31.68 13.37
N ASP A 53 52.50 30.43 13.61
CA ASP A 53 52.84 29.95 14.95
C ASP A 53 54.07 29.01 14.79
N GLU A 54 55.27 29.60 14.90
CA GLU A 54 56.56 28.97 14.61
C GLU A 54 57.36 28.80 15.90
N PHE A 55 57.57 27.54 16.30
CA PHE A 55 58.70 26.97 17.06
C PHE A 55 58.33 25.51 17.35
N SER A 56 58.93 24.46 16.77
CA SER A 56 60.31 24.28 16.27
C SER A 56 61.36 24.36 17.41
N ASP A 57 62.43 23.57 17.44
CA ASP A 57 62.79 22.44 16.55
C ASP A 57 63.81 21.49 17.24
N GLU A 58 64.44 20.64 16.43
CA GLU A 58 65.72 19.92 16.66
C GLU A 58 65.63 18.51 17.28
N GLU A 59 65.54 17.53 16.35
CA GLU A 59 65.97 16.13 16.49
C GLU A 59 67.51 16.01 16.28
N ASP A 60 68.01 14.83 15.90
CA ASP A 60 69.35 14.55 15.34
C ASP A 60 70.61 14.72 16.23
N ASP A 61 71.67 13.92 16.08
CA ASP A 61 71.83 12.58 15.45
C ASP A 61 73.11 11.92 16.01
N GLY A 62 73.38 10.64 15.70
CA GLY A 62 74.74 10.10 15.72
C GLY A 62 74.93 8.69 16.32
N GLU A 63 75.16 7.74 15.42
CA GLU A 63 75.87 6.44 15.55
C GLU A 63 76.90 6.35 16.73
N SER A 64 77.15 5.19 17.36
CA SER A 64 77.62 3.96 16.70
C SER A 64 77.64 2.67 17.56
N ASP A 65 77.98 1.57 16.88
CA ASP A 65 78.71 0.36 17.35
C ASP A 65 78.02 -0.78 18.16
N ILE A 66 77.85 -1.89 17.42
CA ILE A 66 78.32 -3.27 17.72
C ILE A 66 77.59 -4.10 18.80
N ASP A 67 76.71 -4.97 18.29
CA ASP A 67 76.80 -6.45 18.29
C ASP A 67 77.34 -7.25 19.50
N SER A 68 76.54 -8.25 19.89
CA SER A 68 76.85 -9.52 20.58
C SER A 68 77.53 -9.47 21.99
N ASP A 69 77.52 -10.53 22.83
CA ASP A 69 77.18 -11.95 22.61
C ASP A 69 76.72 -12.68 23.91
N GLU A 70 76.58 -14.01 23.81
CA GLU A 70 76.56 -15.04 24.88
C GLU A 70 75.36 -15.17 25.85
N ILE A 71 74.58 -16.23 25.60
CA ILE A 71 73.85 -17.00 26.62
C ILE A 71 74.76 -18.15 27.10
N PRO A 72 74.91 -18.39 28.42
CA PRO A 72 74.95 -19.79 28.88
C PRO A 72 74.25 -20.08 30.23
N SER A 73 73.23 -20.93 30.16
CA SER A 73 72.82 -22.01 31.08
C SER A 73 73.36 -22.14 32.53
N GLY A 74 72.42 -22.36 33.46
CA GLY A 74 72.60 -23.20 34.68
C GLY A 74 73.20 -22.52 35.92
N SER A 75 73.03 -23.04 37.14
CA SER A 75 72.14 -24.12 37.63
C SER A 75 72.06 -24.07 39.17
N GLU A 76 70.93 -24.51 39.75
CA GLU A 76 70.73 -25.03 41.13
C GLU A 76 71.46 -24.37 42.32
N ASP A 77 70.69 -23.89 43.32
CA ASP A 77 70.72 -24.51 44.67
C ASP A 77 69.44 -24.19 45.47
N GLY A 78 69.14 -24.97 46.51
CA GLY A 78 67.89 -24.91 47.30
C GLY A 78 68.04 -24.41 48.74
N GLY A 79 67.00 -23.76 49.27
CA GLY A 79 66.92 -23.30 50.67
C GLY A 79 65.47 -23.38 51.22
N PRO A 80 65.25 -23.82 52.48
CA PRO A 80 63.99 -24.47 52.85
C PRO A 80 62.89 -23.56 53.44
N PHE A 81 61.65 -24.03 53.33
CA PHE A 81 60.45 -23.49 53.97
C PHE A 81 60.05 -24.25 55.24
N LYS A 82 59.38 -23.54 56.16
CA LYS A 82 58.52 -24.01 57.27
C LYS A 82 59.18 -24.84 58.41
N LYS A 83 58.76 -24.53 59.64
CA LYS A 83 57.77 -25.35 60.39
C LYS A 83 57.36 -24.70 61.71
N GLU A 84 56.07 -24.43 61.86
CA GLU A 84 55.34 -24.62 63.12
C GLU A 84 53.99 -25.30 62.84
N ASN A 85 53.48 -26.03 63.82
CA ASN A 85 52.29 -26.89 63.77
C ASN A 85 51.02 -26.09 64.19
N LEU A 86 49.78 -26.57 64.37
CA LEU A 86 49.06 -27.87 64.38
C LEU A 86 47.54 -27.50 64.13
N HIS A 87 46.51 -28.32 63.84
CA HIS A 87 46.30 -29.77 63.86
C HIS A 87 45.22 -30.22 62.82
N LEU A 88 44.64 -31.40 63.04
CA LEU A 88 43.67 -32.17 62.24
C LEU A 88 42.21 -31.67 62.29
N LEU A 89 41.48 -31.94 61.22
CA LEU A 89 40.37 -32.92 61.25
C LEU A 89 40.64 -33.98 60.17
N ASP A 90 39.99 -35.14 60.28
CA ASP A 90 40.42 -36.38 59.60
C ASP A 90 39.80 -36.56 58.19
N ASP A 91 40.65 -36.92 57.23
CA ASP A 91 40.35 -37.82 56.11
C ASP A 91 41.51 -38.86 56.08
N GLU A 92 41.22 -40.13 55.79
CA GLU A 92 42.19 -41.23 55.96
C GLU A 92 43.08 -41.46 54.72
N ASP A 93 44.30 -41.95 54.96
CA ASP A 93 45.29 -42.45 53.97
C ASP A 93 46.11 -41.47 53.07
N GLU A 94 46.32 -40.21 53.46
CA GLU A 94 47.51 -39.45 52.96
C GLU A 94 48.83 -39.88 53.65
N GLN A 95 49.35 -41.03 53.25
CA GLN A 95 50.78 -41.35 53.47
C GLN A 95 51.62 -40.65 52.39
N PRO A 96 52.76 -40.00 52.72
CA PRO A 96 53.60 -39.37 51.70
C PRO A 96 54.11 -40.42 50.72
N ASN A 97 53.87 -40.21 49.42
CA ASN A 97 54.14 -41.17 48.36
C ASN A 97 55.64 -41.28 47.99
N PHE A 98 56.51 -41.38 49.01
CA PHE A 98 57.93 -41.64 48.87
C PHE A 98 58.48 -42.36 50.12
N ARG A 99 59.48 -43.20 49.92
CA ARG A 99 60.23 -43.87 51.00
C ARG A 99 61.64 -43.28 51.06
N ILE A 100 62.11 -42.95 52.26
CA ILE A 100 63.46 -42.40 52.45
C ILE A 100 64.47 -43.54 52.45
N ALA A 101 65.24 -43.65 51.36
CA ALA A 101 66.37 -44.54 51.22
C ALA A 101 67.69 -43.79 51.44
N LYS A 102 68.82 -44.52 51.46
CA LYS A 102 70.15 -43.91 51.37
C LYS A 102 70.80 -44.27 50.05
N ASP A 103 71.29 -43.28 49.33
CA ASP A 103 72.09 -43.49 48.11
C ASP A 103 73.47 -44.07 48.46
N ALA A 104 74.18 -44.56 47.45
CA ALA A 104 75.50 -45.16 47.58
C ALA A 104 76.56 -44.26 48.27
N ASN A 105 76.34 -42.94 48.27
CA ASN A 105 77.22 -41.95 48.91
C ASN A 105 76.78 -41.57 50.35
N GLY A 106 75.72 -42.20 50.90
CA GLY A 106 75.27 -42.05 52.29
C GLY A 106 74.23 -40.96 52.55
N ASN A 107 73.94 -40.10 51.57
CA ASN A 107 72.89 -39.08 51.63
C ASN A 107 71.48 -39.71 51.59
N GLU A 108 70.50 -38.98 52.10
CA GLU A 108 69.09 -39.39 52.09
C GLU A 108 68.43 -39.06 50.74
N ARG A 109 67.72 -40.04 50.18
CA ARG A 109 67.01 -39.96 48.89
C ARG A 109 65.56 -40.34 49.06
N TYR A 110 64.68 -39.53 48.49
CA TYR A 110 63.26 -39.81 48.38
C TYR A 110 63.02 -40.70 47.16
N VAL A 111 62.56 -41.92 47.40
CA VAL A 111 62.17 -42.90 46.36
C VAL A 111 60.66 -42.93 46.30
N TYR A 112 60.10 -42.31 45.27
CA TYR A 112 58.68 -42.40 44.92
C TYR A 112 58.37 -43.80 44.38
N ASP A 113 57.11 -44.26 44.51
CA ASP A 113 56.67 -45.47 43.81
C ASP A 113 56.64 -45.20 42.28
N GLU A 114 56.77 -46.25 41.46
CA GLU A 114 56.98 -46.12 40.01
C GLU A 114 55.72 -45.56 39.30
N ILE A 115 55.93 -44.65 38.34
CA ILE A 115 54.84 -44.06 37.55
C ILE A 115 54.30 -45.13 36.61
N ASN A 116 53.08 -45.63 36.88
CA ASN A 116 52.33 -46.43 35.92
C ASN A 116 51.88 -45.52 34.75
N PRO A 117 52.26 -45.81 33.49
CA PRO A 117 51.62 -45.21 32.33
C PRO A 117 50.26 -45.91 32.12
N ASP A 118 49.24 -45.41 32.80
CA ASP A 118 47.85 -45.86 32.67
C ASP A 118 47.06 -44.86 31.82
N ASP A 119 46.15 -45.36 30.98
CA ASP A 119 45.47 -44.59 29.93
C ASP A 119 44.35 -43.71 30.49
N ASN A 120 44.76 -42.66 31.20
CA ASN A 120 43.88 -41.63 31.74
C ASN A 120 43.20 -40.84 30.60
N SER A 121 41.90 -40.61 30.72
CA SER A 121 40.97 -40.24 29.64
C SER A 121 41.12 -38.84 29.03
N ASP A 122 42.24 -38.14 29.28
CA ASP A 122 42.52 -36.78 28.80
C ASP A 122 43.82 -36.73 27.95
N TYR A 123 44.45 -37.88 27.68
CA TYR A 123 45.54 -37.97 26.71
C TYR A 123 45.00 -38.03 25.28
N SER A 124 45.51 -37.12 24.44
CA SER A 124 45.02 -36.90 23.07
C SER A 124 45.58 -37.89 22.04
N ASP A 125 45.50 -39.20 22.31
CA ASP A 125 45.83 -40.23 21.32
C ASP A 125 45.05 -41.55 21.54
N VAL A 126 44.37 -42.00 20.48
CA VAL A 126 43.99 -43.39 20.17
C VAL A 126 43.26 -44.23 21.25
N GLU A 127 41.95 -44.45 21.04
CA GLU A 127 41.31 -45.69 21.51
C GLU A 127 42.03 -46.92 20.92
N GLU A 128 42.29 -47.98 21.71
CA GLU A 128 42.98 -49.22 21.28
C GLU A 128 42.48 -49.88 19.97
N LYS A 129 41.26 -49.52 19.52
CA LYS A 129 40.55 -50.12 18.38
C LYS A 129 40.56 -49.23 17.12
N SER A 130 41.22 -48.07 17.13
CA SER A 130 41.26 -47.18 15.97
C SER A 130 42.13 -47.76 14.82
N ASN A 131 41.79 -47.41 13.58
CA ASN A 131 42.48 -47.96 12.41
C ASN A 131 43.82 -47.27 12.16
N THR A 132 44.91 -48.04 12.16
CA THR A 132 46.32 -47.57 12.02
C THR A 132 46.68 -46.91 10.68
N ILE A 133 45.70 -46.65 9.80
CA ILE A 133 45.90 -46.14 8.45
C ILE A 133 46.33 -44.66 8.39
N GLY A 134 46.07 -43.89 9.45
CA GLY A 134 46.34 -42.46 9.49
C GLY A 134 45.53 -41.67 8.46
N ASN A 135 46.00 -40.46 8.12
CA ASN A 135 45.31 -39.54 7.21
C ASN A 135 45.54 -39.89 5.73
N ILE A 136 44.99 -41.03 5.28
CA ILE A 136 44.95 -41.44 3.87
C ILE A 136 43.50 -41.58 3.39
N PRO A 137 43.18 -41.24 2.13
CA PRO A 137 41.81 -41.26 1.65
C PRO A 137 41.27 -42.70 1.55
N LEU A 138 40.09 -42.93 2.13
CA LEU A 138 39.45 -44.25 2.23
C LEU A 138 39.13 -44.90 0.88
N SER A 139 39.14 -44.15 -0.22
CA SER A 139 38.91 -44.63 -1.59
C SER A 139 39.87 -45.74 -2.03
N PHE A 140 41.08 -45.80 -1.47
CA PHE A 140 42.01 -46.92 -1.69
C PHE A 140 41.48 -48.27 -1.16
N TYR A 141 40.54 -48.27 -0.21
CA TYR A 141 39.95 -49.45 0.40
C TYR A 141 38.55 -49.80 -0.15
N ASP A 142 37.98 -49.04 -1.09
CA ASP A 142 36.60 -49.28 -1.57
C ASP A 142 36.44 -50.50 -2.48
N GLN A 143 37.55 -50.98 -3.06
CA GLN A 143 37.59 -52.25 -3.79
C GLN A 143 37.87 -53.46 -2.89
N TYR A 144 38.05 -53.25 -1.58
CA TYR A 144 38.46 -54.28 -0.62
C TYR A 144 37.42 -54.51 0.49
N PRO A 145 37.28 -55.75 1.00
CA PRO A 145 36.32 -56.10 2.05
C PRO A 145 36.78 -55.66 3.47
N HIS A 146 37.92 -54.98 3.57
CA HIS A 146 38.55 -54.54 4.82
C HIS A 146 39.11 -53.12 4.67
N ILE A 147 39.16 -52.37 5.77
CA ILE A 147 39.70 -51.00 5.84
C ILE A 147 40.94 -51.06 6.75
N GLY A 148 42.14 -51.06 6.16
CA GLY A 148 43.37 -51.08 6.96
C GLY A 148 43.62 -52.36 7.78
N TYR A 149 44.46 -52.21 8.82
CA TYR A 149 44.94 -53.29 9.68
C TYR A 149 45.09 -52.82 11.13
N ASP A 150 44.96 -53.74 12.09
CA ASP A 150 45.30 -53.53 13.50
C ASP A 150 46.81 -53.29 13.67
N ILE A 151 47.21 -52.71 14.82
CA ILE A 151 48.62 -52.69 15.30
C ILE A 151 49.25 -54.10 15.25
N ASN A 152 48.43 -55.14 15.51
CA ASN A 152 48.82 -56.55 15.47
C ASN A 152 48.75 -57.19 14.06
N GLY A 153 48.60 -56.40 12.98
CA GLY A 153 48.64 -56.89 11.59
C GLY A 153 47.43 -57.69 11.12
N LYS A 154 46.32 -57.70 11.87
CA LYS A 154 45.06 -58.35 11.46
C LYS A 154 44.24 -57.42 10.56
N LYS A 155 43.38 -57.98 9.70
CA LYS A 155 42.52 -57.19 8.78
C LYS A 155 41.24 -56.73 9.48
N ILE A 156 40.97 -55.43 9.40
CA ILE A 156 39.77 -54.82 9.97
C ILE A 156 38.66 -54.90 8.93
N MET A 157 37.80 -55.91 9.06
CA MET A 157 36.74 -56.20 8.09
C MET A 157 35.67 -55.11 8.12
N ARG A 158 35.16 -54.71 6.94
CA ARG A 158 33.99 -53.82 6.89
C ARG A 158 32.79 -54.50 7.57
N PRO A 159 31.99 -53.78 8.37
CA PRO A 159 30.75 -54.30 8.92
C PRO A 159 29.78 -54.65 7.78
N ALA A 160 28.76 -55.45 8.10
CA ALA A 160 27.72 -55.79 7.14
C ALA A 160 27.06 -54.49 6.61
N LYS A 161 27.01 -54.34 5.29
CA LYS A 161 26.17 -53.32 4.66
C LYS A 161 24.71 -53.65 5.00
N GLY A 162 23.95 -52.64 5.43
CA GLY A 162 22.51 -52.77 5.65
C GLY A 162 21.77 -53.14 4.36
N GLU A 163 20.47 -53.43 4.46
CA GLU A 163 19.68 -53.68 3.25
C GLU A 163 19.61 -52.40 2.41
N ALA A 164 19.37 -52.54 1.10
CA ALA A 164 19.29 -51.39 0.20
C ALA A 164 18.10 -50.45 0.49
N LEU A 165 17.22 -50.82 1.43
CA LEU A 165 16.18 -49.98 2.00
C LEU A 165 16.72 -49.08 3.13
N ASP A 166 17.60 -49.58 4.00
CA ASP A 166 18.13 -48.82 5.13
C ASP A 166 18.94 -47.61 4.62
N ALA A 167 19.90 -47.88 3.72
CA ALA A 167 20.70 -46.85 3.07
C ALA A 167 19.88 -45.88 2.18
N LEU A 168 18.61 -46.18 1.89
CA LEU A 168 17.67 -45.28 1.23
C LEU A 168 16.88 -44.47 2.27
N LEU A 169 16.48 -45.05 3.40
CA LEU A 169 15.84 -44.35 4.52
C LEU A 169 16.78 -43.28 5.10
N ASP A 170 18.05 -43.63 5.33
CA ASP A 170 19.09 -42.68 5.80
C ASP A 170 19.28 -41.47 4.86
N SER A 171 18.89 -41.61 3.57
CA SER A 171 18.95 -40.54 2.57
C SER A 171 17.68 -39.68 2.49
N ILE A 172 16.61 -40.08 3.17
CA ILE A 172 15.32 -39.36 3.22
C ILE A 172 15.13 -38.72 4.61
N GLU A 173 15.42 -39.44 5.68
CA GLU A 173 15.39 -38.96 7.06
C GLU A 173 16.80 -39.10 7.67
N ILE A 174 17.54 -38.00 7.70
CA ILE A 174 18.94 -37.94 8.17
C ILE A 174 19.01 -38.35 9.65
N PRO A 175 19.89 -39.29 10.05
CA PRO A 175 20.06 -39.68 11.45
C PRO A 175 20.44 -38.52 12.38
N LYS A 176 19.97 -38.57 13.63
CA LYS A 176 20.32 -37.58 14.65
C LYS A 176 21.80 -37.72 15.00
N GLY A 177 22.55 -36.62 14.86
CA GLY A 177 24.01 -36.62 15.07
C GLY A 177 24.83 -36.91 13.81
N TRP A 178 24.20 -37.17 12.65
CA TRP A 178 24.90 -37.44 11.40
C TRP A 178 25.83 -36.28 10.99
N THR A 179 27.12 -36.58 10.88
CA THR A 179 28.16 -35.58 10.53
C THR A 179 28.40 -35.43 9.03
N GLY A 180 27.84 -36.34 8.20
CA GLY A 180 28.16 -36.45 6.77
C GLY A 180 29.52 -37.09 6.46
N LEU A 181 30.36 -37.34 7.47
CA LEU A 181 31.62 -38.05 7.36
C LEU A 181 31.42 -39.56 7.61
N THR A 182 32.35 -40.39 7.14
CA THR A 182 32.40 -41.81 7.47
C THR A 182 33.50 -42.09 8.47
N ASP A 183 33.16 -42.77 9.56
CA ASP A 183 34.07 -43.18 10.62
C ASP A 183 35.24 -44.01 10.03
N PRO A 184 36.50 -43.59 10.20
CA PRO A 184 37.66 -44.34 9.69
C PRO A 184 37.82 -45.74 10.27
N SER A 185 37.27 -46.02 11.47
CA SER A 185 37.41 -47.30 12.17
C SER A 185 36.44 -48.37 11.63
N THR A 186 35.13 -48.11 11.67
CA THR A 186 34.10 -49.06 11.21
C THR A 186 33.64 -48.83 9.78
N GLY A 187 33.90 -47.67 9.16
CA GLY A 187 33.43 -47.35 7.80
C GLY A 187 31.91 -47.17 7.67
N LYS A 188 31.21 -46.96 8.79
CA LYS A 188 29.83 -46.43 8.85
C LYS A 188 29.82 -44.91 8.69
N PRO A 189 28.66 -44.24 8.49
CA PRO A 189 28.55 -42.82 8.81
C PRO A 189 28.98 -42.56 10.26
N LEU A 190 29.69 -41.46 10.50
CA LEU A 190 30.07 -40.99 11.83
C LEU A 190 28.91 -40.18 12.41
N GLU A 191 28.42 -40.60 13.57
CA GLU A 191 27.30 -40.00 14.29
C GLU A 191 27.79 -39.52 15.67
N LEU A 192 27.49 -38.26 16.01
CA LEU A 192 27.78 -37.70 17.33
C LEU A 192 26.77 -38.19 18.37
N SER A 193 27.25 -38.46 19.58
CA SER A 193 26.40 -38.76 20.73
C SER A 193 25.54 -37.54 21.13
N GLN A 194 24.48 -37.78 21.90
CA GLN A 194 23.64 -36.69 22.40
C GLN A 194 24.41 -35.75 23.35
N GLU A 195 25.34 -36.30 24.15
CA GLU A 195 26.15 -35.53 25.09
C GLU A 195 27.12 -34.59 24.35
N GLU A 196 27.78 -35.04 23.28
CA GLU A 196 28.61 -34.20 22.41
C GLU A 196 27.79 -33.10 21.69
N LEU A 197 26.57 -33.41 21.24
CA LEU A 197 25.69 -32.43 20.60
C LEU A 197 25.21 -31.35 21.60
N GLU A 198 24.94 -31.74 22.84
CA GLU A 198 24.57 -30.80 23.92
C GLU A 198 25.79 -29.98 24.40
N LEU A 199 26.98 -30.58 24.47
CA LEU A 199 28.25 -29.90 24.73
C LEU A 199 28.57 -28.84 23.65
N LEU A 200 28.48 -29.22 22.36
CA LEU A 200 28.72 -28.32 21.22
C LEU A 200 27.70 -27.17 21.23
N ARG A 201 26.44 -27.45 21.58
CA ARG A 201 25.41 -26.43 21.76
C ARG A 201 25.73 -25.47 22.92
N LYS A 202 26.13 -25.97 24.10
CA LYS A 202 26.56 -25.12 25.24
C LYS A 202 27.68 -24.18 24.80
N VAL A 203 28.72 -24.72 24.17
CA VAL A 203 29.86 -23.95 23.64
C VAL A 203 29.42 -22.89 22.62
N GLN A 204 28.55 -23.23 21.66
CA GLN A 204 28.06 -22.28 20.64
C GLN A 204 27.27 -21.12 21.28
N MET A 205 26.47 -21.40 22.32
CA MET A 205 25.69 -20.40 23.04
C MET A 205 26.51 -19.61 24.08
N LYS A 206 27.80 -19.96 24.26
CA LYS A 206 28.68 -19.49 25.36
C LYS A 206 28.14 -19.79 26.76
N GLU A 207 27.36 -20.86 26.87
CA GLU A 207 27.03 -21.49 28.14
C GLU A 207 28.24 -22.30 28.64
N ILE A 208 28.34 -22.49 29.95
CA ILE A 208 29.47 -23.20 30.55
C ILE A 208 29.34 -24.70 30.23
N PRO A 209 30.39 -25.37 29.70
CA PRO A 209 30.29 -26.77 29.27
C PRO A 209 30.09 -27.75 30.45
N ASP A 210 30.91 -27.57 31.49
CA ASP A 210 30.94 -28.38 32.71
C ASP A 210 29.73 -28.07 33.62
N GLU A 211 29.14 -29.12 34.19
CA GLU A 211 27.92 -29.05 34.98
C GLU A 211 28.17 -28.80 36.48
N GLY A 212 29.42 -28.91 36.94
CA GLY A 212 29.81 -28.64 38.33
C GLY A 212 30.19 -27.18 38.63
N TYR A 213 30.51 -26.38 37.61
CA TYR A 213 31.16 -25.08 37.80
C TYR A 213 30.21 -23.97 38.29
N ASN A 214 30.57 -23.33 39.41
CA ASN A 214 29.87 -22.15 39.96
C ASN A 214 30.56 -20.84 39.53
N PRO A 215 29.93 -19.97 38.71
CA PRO A 215 30.56 -18.73 38.23
C PRO A 215 30.74 -17.63 39.29
N TYR A 216 30.18 -17.81 40.49
CA TYR A 216 30.10 -16.79 41.54
C TYR A 216 30.54 -17.35 42.90
N GLU A 217 31.65 -18.09 42.94
CA GLU A 217 32.25 -18.53 44.19
C GLU A 217 32.76 -17.34 45.03
N PRO A 218 32.55 -17.36 46.37
CA PRO A 218 33.01 -16.30 47.25
C PRO A 218 34.54 -16.35 47.40
N THR A 219 35.18 -15.18 47.39
CA THR A 219 36.64 -15.06 47.54
C THR A 219 37.11 -15.55 48.92
N VAL A 220 37.84 -16.67 48.95
CA VAL A 220 38.37 -17.26 50.19
C VAL A 220 39.68 -16.58 50.60
N GLU A 221 39.66 -15.86 51.71
CA GLU A 221 40.82 -15.12 52.28
C GLU A 221 41.85 -16.02 53.00
N TRP A 222 42.36 -17.05 52.31
CA TRP A 222 43.31 -18.04 52.87
C TRP A 222 44.68 -17.46 53.27
N PHE A 223 45.04 -16.28 52.76
CA PHE A 223 46.29 -15.57 53.04
C PHE A 223 46.09 -14.42 54.04
N THR A 224 45.17 -13.50 53.76
CA THR A 224 44.90 -12.29 54.57
C THR A 224 44.29 -12.58 55.95
N SER A 225 43.74 -13.77 56.17
CA SER A 225 43.31 -14.25 57.49
C SER A 225 44.44 -14.44 58.52
N LYS A 226 45.70 -14.19 58.16
CA LYS A 226 46.87 -14.28 59.03
C LYS A 226 47.58 -12.92 59.10
N GLU A 227 47.36 -12.19 60.18
CA GLU A 227 47.96 -10.85 60.38
C GLU A 227 49.48 -10.94 60.63
N GLU A 228 50.26 -10.12 59.92
CA GLU A 228 51.71 -10.06 60.07
C GLU A 228 52.12 -9.15 61.25
N ILE A 229 52.75 -9.75 62.27
CA ILE A 229 53.18 -9.05 63.51
C ILE A 229 54.41 -8.14 63.27
N MET A 230 55.17 -8.38 62.21
CA MET A 230 56.40 -7.67 61.88
C MET A 230 56.39 -7.21 60.41
N PRO A 231 56.96 -6.03 60.09
CA PRO A 231 57.06 -5.59 58.70
C PRO A 231 58.03 -6.48 57.91
N ILE A 232 57.64 -6.82 56.67
CA ILE A 232 58.35 -7.71 55.73
C ILE A 232 59.84 -7.34 55.51
N SER A 233 60.24 -6.08 55.75
CA SER A 233 61.62 -5.62 55.59
C SER A 233 62.18 -4.94 56.85
N ALA A 234 63.34 -5.42 57.31
CA ALA A 234 64.12 -4.83 58.40
C ALA A 234 65.10 -3.72 57.94
N ALA A 235 64.83 -3.06 56.82
CA ALA A 235 65.71 -2.03 56.26
C ALA A 235 65.80 -0.79 57.19
N PRO A 236 67.02 -0.30 57.53
CA PRO A 236 67.19 0.82 58.47
C PRO A 236 66.70 2.14 57.89
N GLU A 237 66.03 2.96 58.72
CA GLU A 237 65.41 4.19 58.24
C GLU A 237 66.42 5.25 57.75
N PRO A 238 66.26 5.80 56.53
CA PRO A 238 67.17 6.81 56.01
C PRO A 238 66.90 8.17 56.64
N LYS A 239 67.97 8.89 57.04
CA LYS A 239 67.94 10.20 57.74
C LYS A 239 67.03 11.27 57.13
N ARG A 240 66.63 11.15 55.85
CA ARG A 240 65.61 11.99 55.19
C ARG A 240 64.20 11.86 55.76
N ARG A 241 63.91 10.86 56.62
CA ARG A 241 62.65 10.75 57.39
C ARG A 241 62.62 11.68 58.62
N PHE A 242 63.79 12.06 59.15
CA PHE A 242 63.91 12.85 60.39
C PHE A 242 64.43 14.28 60.18
N LEU A 243 65.02 14.58 59.02
CA LEU A 243 65.51 15.91 58.65
C LEU A 243 64.51 16.59 57.70
N PRO A 244 64.34 17.93 57.77
CA PRO A 244 63.49 18.69 56.84
C PRO A 244 63.78 18.38 55.37
N SER A 245 62.72 18.34 54.56
CA SER A 245 62.79 17.80 53.20
C SER A 245 63.66 18.66 52.28
N LYS A 246 64.80 18.12 51.85
CA LYS A 246 65.63 18.76 50.81
C LYS A 246 64.89 18.89 49.46
N HIS A 247 63.84 18.10 49.23
CA HIS A 247 63.02 18.20 48.03
C HIS A 247 62.02 19.36 48.11
N GLU A 248 61.43 19.55 49.29
CA GLU A 248 60.62 20.73 49.63
C GLU A 248 61.46 22.01 49.54
N ALA A 249 62.67 22.03 50.13
CA ALA A 249 63.57 23.17 50.03
C ALA A 249 63.91 23.53 48.56
N LYS A 250 64.14 22.53 47.68
CA LYS A 250 64.29 22.76 46.23
C LYS A 250 63.01 23.34 45.60
N ARG A 251 61.83 22.84 45.96
CA ARG A 251 60.53 23.33 45.44
C ARG A 251 60.25 24.77 45.92
N VAL A 252 60.49 25.10 47.19
CA VAL A 252 60.40 26.46 47.74
C VAL A 252 61.35 27.40 46.99
N MET A 253 62.60 27.01 46.76
CA MET A 253 63.54 27.83 45.98
C MET A 253 63.13 28.01 44.51
N LYS A 254 62.50 27.00 43.88
CA LYS A 254 61.90 27.14 42.54
C LYS A 254 60.73 28.13 42.54
N ILE A 255 59.86 28.09 43.56
CA ILE A 255 58.73 29.02 43.71
C ILE A 255 59.23 30.45 44.00
N VAL A 256 60.18 30.63 44.92
CA VAL A 256 60.80 31.94 45.20
C VAL A 256 61.45 32.54 43.95
N ARG A 257 62.09 31.71 43.11
CA ARG A 257 62.60 32.15 41.81
C ARG A 257 61.48 32.56 40.86
N ALA A 258 60.42 31.78 40.74
CA ALA A 258 59.27 32.10 39.89
C ALA A 258 58.49 33.35 40.34
N ILE A 259 58.45 33.64 41.65
CA ILE A 259 57.89 34.89 42.20
C ILE A 259 58.77 36.09 41.84
N ARG A 260 60.10 35.98 41.98
CA ARG A 260 61.04 37.03 41.55
C ARG A 260 61.00 37.29 40.05
N GLU A 261 60.75 36.26 39.26
CA GLU A 261 60.58 36.32 37.80
C GLU A 261 59.12 36.63 37.39
N GLY A 262 58.25 37.03 38.33
CA GLY A 262 56.88 37.50 38.07
C GLY A 262 55.84 36.46 37.64
N ARG A 263 56.25 35.20 37.37
CA ARG A 263 55.36 34.14 36.85
C ARG A 263 54.47 33.49 37.92
N ILE A 264 54.74 33.73 39.20
CA ILE A 264 53.85 33.36 40.30
C ILE A 264 53.62 34.61 41.14
N LEU A 265 52.36 35.06 41.24
CA LEU A 265 51.99 36.15 42.12
C LEU A 265 52.07 35.70 43.59
N PRO A 266 52.49 36.56 44.53
CA PRO A 266 52.38 36.29 45.96
C PRO A 266 50.92 35.98 46.36
N TYR A 267 50.74 35.09 47.32
CA TYR A 267 49.42 34.72 47.84
C TYR A 267 48.76 35.91 48.55
N LYS A 268 47.65 36.40 47.97
CA LYS A 268 46.65 37.24 48.66
C LYS A 268 45.64 36.34 49.41
N PRO A 269 45.00 36.81 50.50
CA PRO A 269 43.85 36.12 51.06
C PRO A 269 42.70 36.05 50.03
N PRO A 270 41.86 34.99 50.05
CA PRO A 270 40.86 34.76 49.01
C PRO A 270 39.77 35.85 48.96
N VAL A 271 39.48 36.53 50.07
CA VAL A 271 38.49 37.63 50.11
C VAL A 271 38.91 38.77 49.17
N GLU A 272 40.17 39.20 49.22
CA GLU A 272 40.70 40.24 48.31
C GLU A 272 40.72 39.77 46.85
N GLN A 273 40.88 38.46 46.61
CA GLN A 273 40.82 37.89 45.26
C GLN A 273 39.38 37.78 44.73
N GLU A 274 38.41 37.47 45.59
CA GLU A 274 36.98 37.41 45.25
C GLU A 274 36.38 38.81 45.03
N GLU A 275 36.84 39.83 45.77
CA GLU A 275 36.48 41.24 45.56
C GLU A 275 37.09 41.77 44.25
N GLU A 276 38.41 41.60 44.01
CA GLU A 276 39.05 41.98 42.74
C GLU A 276 38.47 41.22 41.54
N ALA A 277 38.08 39.95 41.70
CA ALA A 277 37.43 39.18 40.64
C ALA A 277 36.01 39.68 40.35
N GLN A 278 35.22 40.05 41.36
CA GLN A 278 33.84 40.52 41.19
C GLN A 278 33.77 41.90 40.52
N ASP A 279 34.60 42.85 40.97
CA ASP A 279 34.73 44.17 40.30
C ASP A 279 35.38 44.04 38.91
N GLY A 280 36.18 42.99 38.68
CA GLY A 280 36.76 42.65 37.38
C GLY A 280 35.78 42.05 36.35
N VAL A 281 34.58 41.60 36.73
CA VAL A 281 33.60 41.02 35.78
C VAL A 281 32.93 42.14 34.97
N THR A 282 33.59 42.52 33.87
CA THR A 282 33.01 43.41 32.85
C THR A 282 31.75 42.76 32.27
N ARG A 283 30.57 43.26 32.63
CA ARG A 283 29.28 42.75 32.13
C ARG A 283 29.00 43.36 30.75
N TYR A 284 29.48 42.70 29.71
CA TYR A 284 29.15 43.02 28.32
C TYR A 284 27.79 42.44 27.92
N ASP A 285 27.07 43.14 27.03
CA ASP A 285 25.90 42.59 26.36
C ASP A 285 26.39 41.70 25.20
N ILE A 286 26.07 40.42 25.27
CA ILE A 286 26.48 39.39 24.29
C ILE A 286 25.76 39.61 22.94
N TRP A 287 24.63 40.33 22.93
CA TRP A 287 23.77 40.51 21.77
C TRP A 287 23.88 41.90 21.12
N ALA A 288 24.77 42.77 21.61
CA ALA A 288 24.94 44.14 21.13
C ALA A 288 25.16 44.25 19.60
N ASP A 289 25.87 43.27 19.03
CA ASP A 289 26.24 43.22 17.61
C ASP A 289 25.61 42.02 16.84
N GLU A 290 24.58 41.33 17.37
CA GLU A 290 24.03 40.15 16.67
C GLU A 290 23.22 40.52 15.40
N ALA A 291 23.79 40.21 14.23
CA ALA A 291 23.11 40.30 12.95
C ALA A 291 22.11 39.14 12.73
N PRO A 292 20.94 39.37 12.11
CA PRO A 292 19.94 38.33 11.87
C PRO A 292 20.44 37.28 10.88
N ARG A 293 20.44 36.01 11.31
CA ARG A 293 20.88 34.86 10.51
C ARG A 293 19.79 34.44 9.50
N PRO A 294 20.14 33.99 8.28
CA PRO A 294 19.15 33.55 7.29
C PRO A 294 18.51 32.19 7.63
N ASP A 295 17.26 31.97 7.20
CA ASP A 295 16.43 30.79 7.50
C ASP A 295 16.92 29.47 6.87
N HIS A 296 17.95 28.87 7.44
CA HIS A 296 18.53 27.62 6.96
C HIS A 296 17.57 26.41 7.05
N ILE A 297 17.66 25.47 6.10
CA ILE A 297 16.75 24.32 6.01
C ILE A 297 16.87 23.40 7.23
N MET A 298 18.10 23.19 7.74
CA MET A 298 18.35 22.35 8.92
C MET A 298 17.83 22.98 10.22
N ASN A 299 17.74 24.31 10.30
CA ASN A 299 17.37 25.03 11.52
C ASN A 299 16.00 25.69 11.36
N VAL A 300 14.93 24.90 11.39
CA VAL A 300 13.57 25.44 11.45
C VAL A 300 13.30 26.01 12.86
N PRO A 301 13.10 27.33 13.01
CA PRO A 301 12.83 27.93 14.31
C PRO A 301 11.54 27.39 14.90
N ALA A 302 11.49 27.29 16.24
CA ALA A 302 10.27 26.85 16.91
C ALA A 302 9.12 27.86 16.70
N PRO A 303 7.88 27.42 16.49
CA PRO A 303 6.74 28.32 16.39
C PRO A 303 6.55 29.05 17.73
N LYS A 304 6.53 30.39 17.65
CA LYS A 304 6.18 31.25 18.77
C LYS A 304 4.69 31.05 19.09
N LEU A 305 4.34 31.10 20.38
CA LEU A 305 2.94 31.12 20.80
C LEU A 305 2.26 32.39 20.23
N PRO A 306 0.96 32.33 19.86
CA PRO A 306 0.19 33.53 19.56
C PRO A 306 0.10 34.45 20.79
N PRO A 307 -0.13 35.76 20.61
CA PRO A 307 -0.48 36.62 21.73
C PRO A 307 -1.85 36.22 22.33
N PRO A 308 -2.04 36.33 23.65
CA PRO A 308 -3.31 36.00 24.32
C PRO A 308 -4.55 36.62 23.68
N GLY A 309 -5.58 35.80 23.48
CA GLY A 309 -6.87 36.22 22.91
C GLY A 309 -7.82 36.83 23.94
N TYR A 310 -8.92 37.44 23.47
CA TYR A 310 -10.00 37.94 24.34
C TYR A 310 -10.70 36.84 25.15
N GLU A 311 -10.57 35.58 24.71
CA GLU A 311 -11.10 34.38 25.36
C GLU A 311 -10.23 33.83 26.50
N GLU A 312 -8.95 34.22 26.55
CA GLU A 312 -8.05 33.99 27.70
C GLU A 312 -8.22 35.06 28.79
N SER A 313 -9.05 36.08 28.55
CA SER A 313 -9.42 37.07 29.56
C SER A 313 -10.17 36.40 30.71
N TYR A 314 -9.86 36.80 31.93
CA TYR A 314 -10.64 36.43 33.12
C TYR A 314 -12.08 36.98 33.10
N HIS A 315 -12.34 37.96 32.22
CA HIS A 315 -13.66 38.51 31.94
C HIS A 315 -13.79 38.63 30.42
N PRO A 316 -14.13 37.53 29.72
CA PRO A 316 -14.25 37.50 28.28
C PRO A 316 -15.62 38.07 27.85
N PRO A 317 -15.79 38.51 26.59
CA PRO A 317 -17.12 38.86 26.08
C PRO A 317 -18.08 37.65 26.18
N PRO A 318 -19.39 37.88 26.43
CA PRO A 318 -20.34 36.79 26.70
C PRO A 318 -20.53 35.82 25.53
N GLU A 319 -20.13 36.21 24.32
CA GLU A 319 -20.12 35.35 23.12
C GLU A 319 -19.09 34.21 23.20
N TYR A 320 -18.07 34.33 24.06
CA TYR A 320 -17.04 33.30 24.29
C TYR A 320 -17.34 32.38 25.49
N VAL A 321 -18.36 32.68 26.29
CA VAL A 321 -18.71 31.88 27.47
C VAL A 321 -19.55 30.67 27.02
N PRO A 322 -19.04 29.42 27.08
CA PRO A 322 -19.67 28.31 26.37
C PRO A 322 -21.04 27.92 26.90
N ASP A 323 -21.94 27.54 25.99
CA ASP A 323 -23.29 27.12 26.35
C ASP A 323 -23.29 25.77 27.09
N LYS A 324 -24.34 25.48 27.86
CA LYS A 324 -24.40 24.28 28.72
C LYS A 324 -24.28 22.96 27.95
N LYS A 325 -24.57 22.97 26.65
CA LYS A 325 -24.37 21.82 25.74
C LYS A 325 -22.91 21.67 25.32
N GLU A 326 -22.26 22.79 25.01
CA GLU A 326 -20.87 22.85 24.54
C GLU A 326 -19.92 22.46 25.67
N LYS A 327 -20.17 22.99 26.88
CA LYS A 327 -19.45 22.55 28.09
C LYS A 327 -19.57 21.03 28.30
N LYS A 328 -20.79 20.47 28.16
CA LYS A 328 -20.98 19.02 28.31
C LYS A 328 -20.28 18.22 27.20
N ALA A 329 -20.29 18.70 25.96
CA ALA A 329 -19.57 18.06 24.86
C ALA A 329 -18.04 18.10 25.06
N TRP A 330 -17.49 19.18 25.63
CA TRP A 330 -16.09 19.31 25.99
C TRP A 330 -15.70 18.40 27.17
N GLU A 331 -16.58 18.26 28.18
CA GLU A 331 -16.43 17.30 29.29
C GLU A 331 -16.57 15.84 28.85
N GLU A 332 -17.30 15.55 27.76
CA GLU A 332 -17.44 14.22 27.15
C GLU A 332 -16.38 13.91 26.07
N ALA A 333 -15.56 14.89 25.67
CA ALA A 333 -14.45 14.70 24.74
C ALA A 333 -13.16 14.30 25.48
N ASP A 334 -12.43 13.35 24.92
CA ASP A 334 -11.10 12.94 25.39
C ASP A 334 -10.10 14.09 25.23
N GLU A 335 -9.07 14.14 26.10
CA GLU A 335 -8.24 15.34 26.25
C GLU A 335 -7.45 15.72 24.98
N GLU A 336 -7.07 14.72 24.18
CA GLU A 336 -6.31 14.89 22.93
C GLU A 336 -7.17 15.40 21.75
N ASP A 337 -8.48 15.13 21.76
CA ASP A 337 -9.43 15.50 20.70
C ASP A 337 -10.10 16.88 20.94
N ARG A 338 -9.81 17.54 22.07
CA ARG A 338 -10.36 18.86 22.40
C ARG A 338 -9.72 19.95 21.54
N GLU A 339 -10.55 20.77 20.90
CA GLU A 339 -10.09 22.00 20.21
C GLU A 339 -9.40 23.02 21.13
N ARG A 340 -9.55 22.86 22.46
CA ARG A 340 -9.08 23.80 23.50
C ARG A 340 -8.72 23.05 24.79
N GLU A 341 -7.51 23.30 25.31
CA GLU A 341 -7.00 22.79 26.59
C GLU A 341 -7.78 23.33 27.81
N TYR A 342 -8.43 24.49 27.66
CA TYR A 342 -9.23 25.16 28.69
C TYR A 342 -10.64 25.52 28.20
N LEU A 343 -11.55 25.75 29.16
CA LEU A 343 -12.90 26.26 28.92
C LEU A 343 -12.98 27.73 29.38
N PRO A 344 -13.32 28.70 28.50
CA PRO A 344 -13.46 30.11 28.89
C PRO A 344 -14.49 30.29 30.02
N THR A 345 -14.15 31.12 31.00
CA THR A 345 -14.95 31.33 32.21
C THR A 345 -14.96 32.81 32.64
N ASP A 346 -16.14 33.31 33.00
CA ASP A 346 -16.33 34.71 33.43
C ASP A 346 -16.15 34.88 34.95
N TYR A 347 -15.17 35.70 35.32
CA TYR A 347 -14.95 36.20 36.67
C TYR A 347 -15.09 37.74 36.70
N ALA A 348 -16.25 38.23 37.14
CA ALA A 348 -16.54 39.66 37.30
C ALA A 348 -15.63 40.47 38.26
N ALA A 349 -14.52 39.91 38.76
CA ALA A 349 -13.42 40.64 39.42
C ALA A 349 -12.16 39.76 39.50
N LEU A 350 -10.98 40.32 39.23
CA LEU A 350 -9.68 39.63 39.26
C LEU A 350 -9.43 38.81 40.55
N ARG A 351 -9.87 39.31 41.71
CA ARG A 351 -9.77 38.61 43.01
C ARG A 351 -10.60 37.32 43.14
N LYS A 352 -11.41 36.97 42.14
CA LYS A 352 -12.19 35.72 42.07
C LYS A 352 -11.54 34.67 41.16
N VAL A 353 -10.50 35.04 40.41
CA VAL A 353 -9.83 34.13 39.47
C VAL A 353 -9.09 33.06 40.27
N PRO A 354 -9.38 31.77 40.04
CA PRO A 354 -8.67 30.68 40.73
C PRO A 354 -7.23 30.53 40.21
N GLY A 355 -6.40 29.80 40.95
CA GLY A 355 -5.17 29.27 40.38
C GLY A 355 -5.52 28.26 39.28
N TYR A 356 -4.90 28.38 38.11
CA TYR A 356 -5.19 27.50 36.98
C TYR A 356 -4.42 26.18 37.08
N GLU A 357 -5.13 25.10 37.38
CA GLU A 357 -4.56 23.80 37.76
C GLU A 357 -3.73 23.17 36.63
N ASN A 358 -4.18 23.28 35.38
CA ASN A 358 -3.49 22.71 34.22
C ASN A 358 -2.24 23.51 33.78
N PHE A 359 -1.94 24.69 34.36
CA PHE A 359 -0.83 25.55 33.92
C PHE A 359 0.50 24.80 33.80
N VAL A 360 0.81 23.92 34.76
CA VAL A 360 2.06 23.14 34.74
C VAL A 360 2.05 22.06 33.66
N LYS A 361 0.87 21.46 33.39
CA LYS A 361 0.65 20.45 32.36
C LYS A 361 0.89 21.06 30.96
N GLU A 362 0.21 22.15 30.61
CA GLU A 362 0.39 22.84 29.32
C GLU A 362 1.85 23.23 29.06
N LYS A 363 2.56 23.73 30.08
CA LYS A 363 3.95 24.19 29.91
C LYS A 363 4.94 23.02 29.83
N PHE A 364 4.62 21.88 30.43
CA PHE A 364 5.36 20.64 30.25
C PHE A 364 5.11 20.05 28.85
N GLU A 365 3.86 19.97 28.40
CA GLU A 365 3.47 19.51 27.06
C GLU A 365 4.08 20.40 25.97
N ARG A 366 4.04 21.73 26.13
CA ARG A 366 4.74 22.67 25.24
C ARG A 366 6.25 22.44 25.18
N CYS A 367 6.88 21.98 26.27
CA CYS A 367 8.30 21.59 26.26
C CYS A 367 8.53 20.25 25.54
N LEU A 368 7.60 19.29 25.65
CA LEU A 368 7.63 18.07 24.85
C LEU A 368 7.47 18.38 23.35
N ASP A 369 6.56 19.28 22.96
CA ASP A 369 6.42 19.76 21.58
C ASP A 369 7.68 20.42 21.03
N LEU A 370 8.44 21.14 21.88
CA LEU A 370 9.69 21.77 21.46
C LEU A 370 10.79 20.75 21.16
N TYR A 371 10.76 19.58 21.82
CA TYR A 371 11.82 18.59 21.81
C TYR A 371 11.51 17.35 20.94
N LEU A 372 10.31 16.79 21.05
CA LEU A 372 9.89 15.54 20.43
C LEU A 372 9.15 15.72 19.10
N ALA A 373 8.38 16.80 18.94
CA ALA A 373 7.51 16.96 17.78
C ALA A 373 8.30 17.36 16.50
N PRO A 374 8.16 16.62 15.38
CA PRO A 374 8.91 16.90 14.16
C PRO A 374 8.44 18.20 13.47
N ARG A 375 9.35 19.14 13.29
CA ARG A 375 9.05 20.47 12.72
C ARG A 375 9.07 20.44 11.19
N VAL A 376 7.92 20.69 10.56
CA VAL A 376 7.75 20.65 9.10
C VAL A 376 7.26 22.01 8.58
N ARG A 377 7.96 22.58 7.59
CA ARG A 377 7.49 23.78 6.87
C ARG A 377 6.26 23.41 6.02
N ARG A 378 5.09 23.97 6.35
CA ARG A 378 3.82 23.78 5.60
C ARG A 378 3.35 25.08 4.97
N ASN A 379 3.11 25.07 3.66
CA ASN A 379 2.55 26.21 2.93
C ASN A 379 1.03 26.30 3.17
N LYS A 380 0.60 27.17 4.09
CA LYS A 380 -0.84 27.43 4.31
C LYS A 380 -1.39 28.28 3.16
N LEU A 381 -2.34 27.72 2.41
CA LEU A 381 -2.99 28.38 1.27
C LEU A 381 -4.03 29.41 1.78
N ASN A 382 -3.57 30.62 2.08
CA ASN A 382 -4.42 31.77 2.38
C ASN A 382 -4.96 32.35 1.05
N ILE A 383 -5.96 31.68 0.47
CA ILE A 383 -6.51 31.95 -0.87
C ILE A 383 -8.04 32.03 -0.79
N ASP A 384 -8.64 33.07 -1.39
CA ASP A 384 -10.09 33.23 -1.43
C ASP A 384 -10.76 32.06 -2.20
N PRO A 385 -11.81 31.42 -1.66
CA PRO A 385 -12.36 30.19 -2.23
C PRO A 385 -12.96 30.39 -3.63
N GLU A 386 -13.42 31.60 -3.96
CA GLU A 386 -13.91 31.96 -5.30
C GLU A 386 -12.82 31.90 -6.37
N SER A 387 -11.55 32.20 -6.01
CA SER A 387 -10.42 32.17 -6.95
C SER A 387 -10.01 30.75 -7.39
N LEU A 388 -10.48 29.74 -6.65
CA LEU A 388 -10.32 28.32 -7.01
C LEU A 388 -11.33 27.88 -8.09
N LEU A 389 -12.34 28.69 -8.39
CA LEU A 389 -13.34 28.37 -9.41
C LEU A 389 -12.79 28.72 -10.81
N PRO A 390 -12.95 27.83 -11.82
CA PRO A 390 -12.54 28.12 -13.18
C PRO A 390 -13.40 29.25 -13.77
N LYS A 391 -12.75 30.19 -14.46
CA LYS A 391 -13.42 31.26 -15.20
C LYS A 391 -14.14 30.67 -16.43
N LEU A 392 -15.41 30.33 -16.26
CA LEU A 392 -16.30 29.84 -17.31
C LEU A 392 -17.29 30.95 -17.72
N PRO A 393 -17.79 30.97 -18.97
CA PRO A 393 -18.89 31.86 -19.36
C PRO A 393 -20.14 31.59 -18.53
N SER A 394 -20.99 32.59 -18.34
CA SER A 394 -22.17 32.41 -17.50
C SER A 394 -23.20 31.49 -18.17
N PRO A 395 -23.98 30.70 -17.40
CA PRO A 395 -25.07 29.91 -17.97
C PRO A 395 -26.12 30.78 -18.69
N GLU A 396 -26.21 32.07 -18.42
CA GLU A 396 -27.16 32.99 -19.05
C GLU A 396 -26.86 33.22 -20.54
N GLU A 397 -25.57 33.27 -20.90
CA GLU A 397 -25.06 33.41 -22.28
C GLU A 397 -25.30 32.14 -23.11
N LEU A 398 -25.39 30.98 -22.46
CA LEU A 398 -25.44 29.65 -23.09
C LEU A 398 -26.87 29.11 -23.29
N LYS A 399 -27.88 29.98 -23.22
CA LYS A 399 -29.28 29.64 -23.53
C LYS A 399 -29.45 29.36 -25.04
N PRO A 400 -30.34 28.44 -25.46
CA PRO A 400 -31.32 27.73 -24.65
C PRO A 400 -30.86 26.35 -24.15
N PHE A 401 -31.34 25.98 -22.97
CA PHE A 401 -31.22 24.65 -22.35
C PHE A 401 -32.45 24.43 -21.44
N PRO A 402 -32.84 23.18 -21.13
CA PRO A 402 -34.04 22.94 -20.35
C PRO A 402 -33.85 23.33 -18.88
N THR A 403 -34.89 23.89 -18.27
CA THR A 403 -34.88 24.50 -16.94
C THR A 403 -35.97 24.00 -16.00
N ALA A 404 -37.13 23.58 -16.54
CA ALA A 404 -38.31 23.22 -15.76
C ALA A 404 -39.01 21.97 -16.32
N CYS A 405 -39.72 21.24 -15.46
CA CYS A 405 -40.54 20.10 -15.87
C CYS A 405 -41.83 20.61 -16.53
N ALA A 406 -42.01 20.36 -17.84
CA ALA A 406 -43.15 20.84 -18.61
C ALA A 406 -44.31 19.84 -18.61
N THR A 407 -44.06 18.57 -18.91
CA THR A 407 -45.08 17.50 -18.95
C THR A 407 -44.67 16.30 -18.09
N LEU A 408 -45.68 15.61 -17.56
CA LEU A 408 -45.52 14.52 -16.60
C LEU A 408 -46.33 13.30 -17.08
N PHE A 409 -45.65 12.30 -17.60
CA PHE A 409 -46.26 11.08 -18.12
C PHE A 409 -46.52 10.13 -16.94
N LYS A 410 -47.79 9.90 -16.62
CA LYS A 410 -48.26 9.04 -15.53
C LYS A 410 -49.04 7.87 -16.09
N GLY A 411 -48.70 6.65 -15.67
CA GLY A 411 -49.53 5.47 -15.95
C GLY A 411 -48.86 4.12 -15.68
N HIS A 412 -47.52 4.04 -15.72
CA HIS A 412 -46.80 2.80 -15.42
C HIS A 412 -47.01 2.37 -13.95
N ASN A 413 -47.21 1.07 -13.74
CA ASN A 413 -47.38 0.46 -12.42
C ASN A 413 -46.07 -0.16 -11.90
N GLY A 414 -45.00 0.62 -11.93
CA GLY A 414 -43.63 0.18 -11.65
C GLY A 414 -42.62 1.24 -12.07
N ARG A 415 -41.32 0.95 -11.96
CA ARG A 415 -40.26 1.86 -12.43
C ARG A 415 -40.29 1.95 -13.96
N VAL A 416 -40.01 3.11 -14.53
CA VAL A 416 -39.75 3.21 -15.98
C VAL A 416 -38.26 2.98 -16.20
N ARG A 417 -37.88 1.89 -16.89
CA ARG A 417 -36.48 1.53 -17.12
C ARG A 417 -35.84 2.28 -18.27
N SER A 418 -36.62 2.55 -19.32
CA SER A 418 -36.11 3.17 -20.55
C SER A 418 -37.15 4.07 -21.21
N VAL A 419 -36.66 5.15 -21.84
CA VAL A 419 -37.43 6.11 -22.63
C VAL A 419 -36.73 6.37 -23.96
N SER A 420 -37.49 6.49 -25.05
CA SER A 420 -36.95 6.93 -26.34
C SER A 420 -37.92 7.83 -27.09
N ILE A 421 -37.41 8.94 -27.60
CA ILE A 421 -38.16 9.89 -28.43
C ILE A 421 -38.03 9.46 -29.89
N ASP A 422 -39.11 9.58 -30.66
CA ASP A 422 -39.13 9.18 -32.06
C ASP A 422 -38.34 10.18 -32.96
N PRO A 423 -37.96 9.80 -34.18
CA PRO A 423 -37.20 10.67 -35.09
C PRO A 423 -37.93 11.97 -35.48
N THR A 424 -39.27 12.03 -35.43
CA THR A 424 -40.05 13.26 -35.70
C THR A 424 -40.18 14.18 -34.47
N GLY A 425 -39.98 13.66 -33.26
CA GLY A 425 -40.07 14.41 -32.01
C GLY A 425 -41.50 14.57 -31.45
N GLN A 426 -42.48 13.88 -32.01
CA GLN A 426 -43.88 13.95 -31.59
C GLN A 426 -44.23 12.88 -30.54
N TRP A 427 -43.54 11.73 -30.59
CA TRP A 427 -43.91 10.51 -29.88
C TRP A 427 -42.81 10.08 -28.91
N LEU A 428 -43.18 9.92 -27.64
CA LEU A 428 -42.35 9.30 -26.62
C LEU A 428 -42.73 7.83 -26.48
N ALA A 429 -41.78 6.91 -26.51
CA ALA A 429 -41.97 5.53 -26.06
C ALA A 429 -41.32 5.31 -24.68
N SER A 430 -41.96 4.53 -23.81
CA SER A 430 -41.42 4.14 -22.50
C SER A 430 -41.66 2.67 -22.21
N GLY A 431 -40.71 2.03 -21.52
CA GLY A 431 -40.80 0.64 -21.05
C GLY A 431 -40.74 0.55 -19.53
N GLY A 432 -41.70 -0.17 -18.93
CA GLY A 432 -41.83 -0.32 -17.48
C GLY A 432 -41.33 -1.64 -16.90
N ASP A 433 -41.13 -1.64 -15.58
CA ASP A 433 -41.17 -2.85 -14.74
C ASP A 433 -42.54 -3.57 -14.82
N ASP A 434 -43.60 -2.89 -15.28
CA ASP A 434 -44.98 -3.39 -15.33
C ASP A 434 -45.32 -4.21 -16.58
N GLY A 435 -44.32 -4.71 -17.31
CA GLY A 435 -44.52 -5.50 -18.54
C GLY A 435 -45.09 -4.72 -19.74
N THR A 436 -45.36 -3.41 -19.57
CA THR A 436 -45.95 -2.58 -20.62
C THR A 436 -44.95 -1.70 -21.36
N VAL A 437 -45.07 -1.64 -22.70
CA VAL A 437 -44.56 -0.54 -23.50
C VAL A 437 -45.71 0.43 -23.77
N ARG A 438 -45.46 1.72 -23.58
CA ARG A 438 -46.45 2.78 -23.78
C ARG A 438 -45.89 3.84 -24.71
N VAL A 439 -46.73 4.35 -25.61
CA VAL A 439 -46.41 5.49 -26.48
C VAL A 439 -47.32 6.66 -26.14
N TRP A 440 -46.70 7.84 -26.03
CA TRP A 440 -47.31 9.08 -25.54
C TRP A 440 -47.07 10.23 -26.51
N GLU A 441 -48.03 11.16 -26.56
CA GLU A 441 -47.87 12.47 -27.20
C GLU A 441 -47.00 13.38 -26.32
N LEU A 442 -45.85 13.83 -26.86
CA LEU A 442 -44.80 14.48 -26.08
C LEU A 442 -45.27 15.75 -25.35
N LEU A 443 -46.08 16.57 -26.03
CA LEU A 443 -46.50 17.90 -25.56
C LEU A 443 -47.72 17.88 -24.62
N THR A 444 -48.53 16.83 -24.64
CA THR A 444 -49.76 16.75 -23.81
C THR A 444 -49.61 15.78 -22.64
N GLY A 445 -48.66 14.85 -22.70
CA GLY A 445 -48.56 13.73 -21.76
C GLY A 445 -49.61 12.63 -21.98
N ARG A 446 -50.40 12.69 -23.06
CA ARG A 446 -51.47 11.73 -23.34
C ARG A 446 -50.90 10.39 -23.79
N GLN A 447 -51.30 9.31 -23.12
CA GLN A 447 -51.07 7.93 -23.57
C GLN A 447 -51.92 7.66 -24.84
N LEU A 448 -51.30 7.18 -25.91
CA LEU A 448 -51.96 6.94 -27.21
C LEU A 448 -51.90 5.48 -27.67
N TRP A 449 -50.86 4.72 -27.30
CA TRP A 449 -50.82 3.26 -27.48
C TRP A 449 -50.17 2.59 -26.27
N THR A 450 -50.52 1.32 -26.04
CA THR A 450 -50.01 0.50 -24.95
C THR A 450 -50.05 -0.98 -25.36
N VAL A 451 -49.00 -1.72 -25.02
CA VAL A 451 -48.92 -3.17 -25.22
C VAL A 451 -48.32 -3.84 -23.98
N THR A 452 -48.98 -4.88 -23.50
CA THR A 452 -48.47 -5.85 -22.51
C THR A 452 -47.67 -6.91 -23.27
N VAL A 453 -46.35 -6.97 -23.04
CA VAL A 453 -45.46 -7.90 -23.78
C VAL A 453 -45.29 -9.23 -23.04
N SER A 454 -45.12 -9.15 -21.72
CA SER A 454 -45.05 -10.27 -20.78
C SER A 454 -45.50 -9.77 -19.41
N ASP A 455 -46.23 -10.59 -18.65
CA ASP A 455 -46.68 -10.24 -17.29
C ASP A 455 -45.60 -10.51 -16.22
N GLU A 456 -44.62 -11.37 -16.53
CA GLU A 456 -43.55 -11.76 -15.59
C GLU A 456 -42.22 -11.03 -15.85
N GLU A 457 -41.96 -10.56 -17.09
CA GLU A 457 -40.66 -10.03 -17.49
C GLU A 457 -40.67 -8.50 -17.71
N PRO A 458 -39.79 -7.73 -17.02
CA PRO A 458 -39.72 -6.29 -17.16
C PRO A 458 -39.06 -5.89 -18.49
N ILE A 459 -39.53 -4.79 -19.08
CA ILE A 459 -38.93 -4.23 -20.31
C ILE A 459 -37.67 -3.45 -19.94
N ASN A 460 -36.54 -3.87 -20.48
CA ASN A 460 -35.23 -3.34 -20.14
C ASN A 460 -34.84 -2.10 -20.95
N VAL A 461 -35.13 -2.12 -22.26
CA VAL A 461 -34.75 -1.07 -23.20
C VAL A 461 -35.83 -0.91 -24.26
N VAL A 462 -36.12 0.34 -24.61
CA VAL A 462 -37.00 0.71 -25.73
C VAL A 462 -36.26 1.72 -26.61
N ARG A 463 -36.15 1.49 -27.91
CA ARG A 463 -35.47 2.40 -28.87
C ARG A 463 -36.14 2.43 -30.24
N TRP A 464 -36.53 3.61 -30.69
CA TRP A 464 -37.01 3.82 -32.06
C TRP A 464 -35.91 3.60 -33.11
N ARG A 465 -36.31 3.09 -34.27
CA ARG A 465 -35.50 3.04 -35.48
C ARG A 465 -35.21 4.48 -35.98
N PRO A 466 -33.96 4.87 -36.24
CA PRO A 466 -33.63 6.19 -36.77
C PRO A 466 -33.96 6.30 -38.26
N GLY A 467 -34.62 7.39 -38.64
CA GLY A 467 -35.09 7.69 -40.00
C GLY A 467 -36.55 8.17 -39.99
N HIS A 468 -37.00 8.83 -41.05
CA HIS A 468 -38.39 9.29 -41.18
C HIS A 468 -39.24 8.35 -42.05
N ASP A 469 -38.59 7.53 -42.89
CA ASP A 469 -39.21 6.73 -43.95
C ASP A 469 -40.13 5.60 -43.43
N ALA A 470 -39.84 5.07 -42.23
CA ALA A 470 -40.60 3.98 -41.61
C ALA A 470 -40.29 3.91 -40.10
N VAL A 471 -41.36 3.89 -39.30
CA VAL A 471 -41.37 3.96 -37.83
C VAL A 471 -41.48 2.56 -37.24
N VAL A 472 -40.39 2.07 -36.65
CA VAL A 472 -40.30 0.76 -35.99
C VAL A 472 -39.75 0.95 -34.58
N LEU A 473 -40.41 0.34 -33.59
CA LEU A 473 -40.00 0.35 -32.19
C LEU A 473 -39.30 -0.96 -31.83
N CYS A 474 -38.07 -0.88 -31.33
CA CYS A 474 -37.35 -2.02 -30.79
C CYS A 474 -37.55 -2.10 -29.27
N ILE A 475 -37.95 -3.27 -28.77
CA ILE A 475 -38.34 -3.53 -27.39
C ILE A 475 -37.54 -4.73 -26.89
N ALA A 476 -36.75 -4.57 -25.83
CA ALA A 476 -36.08 -5.68 -25.14
C ALA A 476 -36.87 -6.07 -23.88
N CYS A 477 -37.54 -7.22 -23.90
CA CYS A 477 -38.33 -7.77 -22.79
C CYS A 477 -37.72 -9.11 -22.41
N GLY A 478 -37.23 -9.23 -21.16
CA GLY A 478 -36.55 -10.44 -20.72
C GLY A 478 -35.40 -10.86 -21.64
N ASP A 479 -35.40 -12.13 -22.01
CA ASP A 479 -34.45 -12.80 -22.91
C ASP A 479 -34.73 -12.57 -24.42
N ASP A 480 -35.81 -11.87 -24.78
CA ASP A 480 -36.28 -11.68 -26.16
C ASP A 480 -36.22 -10.20 -26.61
N VAL A 481 -36.12 -10.00 -27.93
CA VAL A 481 -36.23 -8.68 -28.56
C VAL A 481 -37.36 -8.67 -29.59
N HIS A 482 -38.31 -7.76 -29.42
CA HIS A 482 -39.47 -7.59 -30.28
C HIS A 482 -39.32 -6.32 -31.13
N LEU A 483 -39.82 -6.38 -32.37
CA LEU A 483 -40.00 -5.23 -33.24
C LEU A 483 -41.49 -4.97 -33.43
N ALA A 484 -41.93 -3.77 -33.09
CA ALA A 484 -43.32 -3.34 -33.17
C ALA A 484 -43.50 -2.16 -34.14
N VAL A 485 -44.64 -2.14 -34.83
CA VAL A 485 -45.15 -0.99 -35.58
C VAL A 485 -46.48 -0.61 -34.91
N PRO A 486 -46.54 0.46 -34.12
CA PRO A 486 -47.75 0.78 -33.36
C PRO A 486 -48.86 1.33 -34.27
N PRO A 487 -50.12 0.88 -34.14
CA PRO A 487 -51.25 1.26 -35.01
C PRO A 487 -51.81 2.67 -34.67
N ILE A 488 -50.92 3.65 -34.63
CA ILE A 488 -51.16 5.09 -34.39
C ILE A 488 -50.62 5.95 -35.55
N LEU A 489 -50.09 5.30 -36.59
CA LEU A 489 -49.42 5.90 -37.74
C LEU A 489 -50.42 6.19 -38.87
N ASN A 490 -50.03 7.06 -39.80
CA ASN A 490 -50.76 7.19 -41.07
C ASN A 490 -50.67 5.88 -41.87
N PRO A 491 -51.74 5.38 -42.53
CA PRO A 491 -51.74 4.06 -43.18
C PRO A 491 -50.64 3.83 -44.22
N GLU A 492 -50.19 4.88 -44.92
CA GLU A 492 -49.05 4.82 -45.85
C GLU A 492 -47.71 4.54 -45.13
N LEU A 493 -47.53 5.18 -43.96
CA LEU A 493 -46.32 5.10 -43.13
C LEU A 493 -46.31 3.81 -42.30
N GLU A 494 -47.47 3.37 -41.82
CA GLU A 494 -47.67 2.05 -41.23
C GLU A 494 -47.30 0.96 -42.24
N LYS A 495 -47.86 1.01 -43.46
CA LYS A 495 -47.52 0.05 -44.52
C LYS A 495 -46.04 0.05 -44.86
N ALA A 496 -45.42 1.22 -45.06
CA ALA A 496 -43.98 1.32 -45.32
C ALA A 496 -43.13 0.72 -44.18
N SER A 497 -43.60 0.82 -42.93
CA SER A 497 -42.95 0.24 -41.76
C SER A 497 -43.10 -1.29 -41.71
N LEU A 498 -44.27 -1.81 -42.06
CA LEU A 498 -44.51 -3.25 -42.22
C LEU A 498 -43.69 -3.83 -43.38
N ASP A 499 -43.68 -3.20 -44.55
CA ASP A 499 -42.91 -3.63 -45.73
C ASP A 499 -41.40 -3.73 -45.41
N VAL A 500 -40.85 -2.80 -44.61
CA VAL A 500 -39.45 -2.83 -44.14
C VAL A 500 -39.17 -3.97 -43.16
N VAL A 501 -40.12 -4.34 -42.29
CA VAL A 501 -39.95 -5.46 -41.37
C VAL A 501 -40.13 -6.80 -42.10
N ASP A 502 -41.10 -6.93 -43.00
CA ASP A 502 -41.41 -8.20 -43.67
C ASP A 502 -40.40 -8.57 -44.78
N ALA A 503 -39.65 -7.60 -45.31
CA ALA A 503 -38.61 -7.81 -46.34
C ALA A 503 -37.61 -8.94 -46.01
N GLY A 504 -37.26 -9.11 -44.73
CA GLY A 504 -36.31 -10.14 -44.30
C GLY A 504 -36.80 -11.59 -44.46
N TRP A 505 -38.11 -11.85 -44.48
CA TRP A 505 -38.64 -13.23 -44.54
C TRP A 505 -38.31 -13.92 -45.86
N GLY A 506 -38.26 -13.18 -46.97
CA GLY A 506 -37.88 -13.71 -48.29
C GLY A 506 -36.43 -14.18 -48.34
N TYR A 507 -35.54 -13.50 -47.61
CA TYR A 507 -34.14 -13.92 -47.45
C TYR A 507 -34.01 -15.12 -46.50
N ALA A 508 -34.76 -15.12 -45.39
CA ALA A 508 -34.79 -16.24 -44.45
C ALA A 508 -35.31 -17.55 -45.09
N ALA A 509 -36.27 -17.46 -46.02
CA ALA A 509 -36.79 -18.61 -46.76
C ALA A 509 -35.75 -19.19 -47.74
N THR A 510 -35.03 -18.35 -48.48
CA THR A 510 -34.04 -18.79 -49.48
C THR A 510 -32.73 -19.32 -48.89
N ASN A 511 -32.39 -18.95 -47.66
CA ASN A 511 -31.17 -19.45 -47.00
C ASN A 511 -31.36 -20.81 -46.29
N LYS A 512 -32.60 -21.24 -46.00
CA LYS A 512 -32.88 -22.53 -45.35
C LYS A 512 -32.47 -23.74 -46.20
N SER A 513 -32.52 -23.63 -47.53
CA SER A 513 -32.09 -24.67 -48.48
C SER A 513 -30.56 -24.80 -48.60
N ALA A 514 -29.77 -23.90 -48.01
CA ALA A 514 -28.30 -23.99 -47.97
C ALA A 514 -27.75 -24.68 -46.72
N ALA A 515 -28.59 -24.97 -45.71
CA ALA A 515 -28.17 -25.47 -44.40
C ALA A 515 -28.35 -26.99 -44.18
N SER A 516 -28.91 -27.72 -45.16
CA SER A 516 -29.33 -29.12 -45.00
C SER A 516 -28.30 -30.14 -45.51
N SER A 517 -27.01 -29.94 -45.21
CA SER A 517 -25.92 -30.80 -45.71
C SER A 517 -24.79 -31.12 -44.72
N SER A 518 -25.03 -30.97 -43.41
CA SER A 518 -24.21 -31.60 -42.36
C SER A 518 -25.04 -31.94 -41.13
N GLY A 519 -25.30 -33.23 -40.93
CA GLY A 519 -25.93 -33.73 -39.72
C GLY A 519 -24.86 -34.19 -38.72
N ASP A 520 -24.55 -33.36 -37.72
CA ASP A 520 -23.84 -33.81 -36.51
C ASP A 520 -24.12 -32.91 -35.29
N ALA A 521 -23.83 -33.39 -34.09
CA ALA A 521 -24.44 -32.91 -32.85
C ALA A 521 -23.82 -31.61 -32.25
N ALA A 522 -24.41 -30.44 -32.55
CA ALA A 522 -23.97 -29.15 -31.97
C ALA A 522 -25.10 -28.11 -31.70
N SER A 523 -26.21 -28.52 -31.07
CA SER A 523 -27.43 -27.68 -30.91
C SER A 523 -27.30 -26.41 -30.01
N LYS A 524 -26.13 -26.13 -29.42
CA LYS A 524 -25.93 -25.03 -28.46
C LYS A 524 -25.29 -23.75 -29.03
N SER A 525 -24.90 -23.70 -30.31
CA SER A 525 -24.18 -22.55 -30.89
C SER A 525 -24.75 -21.98 -32.20
N ALA A 526 -26.01 -22.28 -32.53
CA ALA A 526 -26.69 -21.65 -33.66
C ALA A 526 -27.10 -20.20 -33.32
N PRO A 527 -27.00 -19.23 -34.27
CA PRO A 527 -27.47 -17.87 -34.05
C PRO A 527 -29.01 -17.83 -33.91
N PRO A 528 -29.58 -16.83 -33.21
CA PRO A 528 -31.01 -16.77 -32.96
C PRO A 528 -31.79 -16.50 -34.26
N THR A 529 -32.68 -17.43 -34.59
CA THR A 529 -33.61 -17.35 -35.72
C THR A 529 -34.77 -16.43 -35.39
N TRP A 530 -35.14 -15.55 -36.31
CA TRP A 530 -36.28 -14.65 -36.15
C TRP A 530 -37.59 -15.43 -36.30
N ILE A 531 -38.60 -15.09 -35.50
CA ILE A 531 -39.87 -15.81 -35.38
C ILE A 531 -41.03 -14.81 -35.54
N ARG A 532 -42.10 -15.21 -36.23
CA ARG A 532 -43.35 -14.42 -36.26
C ARG A 532 -44.05 -14.55 -34.90
N PRO A 533 -44.52 -13.44 -34.29
CA PRO A 533 -45.09 -13.45 -32.95
C PRO A 533 -46.39 -14.26 -32.86
N SER A 534 -46.83 -14.55 -31.63
CA SER A 534 -48.14 -15.14 -31.37
C SER A 534 -49.27 -14.20 -31.83
N THR A 535 -50.46 -14.74 -32.08
CA THR A 535 -51.60 -13.97 -32.62
C THR A 535 -51.95 -12.74 -31.76
N ALA A 536 -52.01 -12.90 -30.43
CA ALA A 536 -52.30 -11.79 -29.52
C ALA A 536 -51.24 -10.67 -29.57
N LEU A 537 -49.95 -11.03 -29.70
CA LEU A 537 -48.87 -10.04 -29.86
C LEU A 537 -48.90 -9.40 -31.25
N ALA A 538 -49.25 -10.16 -32.29
CA ALA A 538 -49.45 -9.64 -33.65
C ALA A 538 -50.60 -8.61 -33.72
N GLU A 539 -51.74 -8.91 -33.10
CA GLU A 539 -52.89 -8.01 -32.99
C GLU A 539 -52.56 -6.71 -32.22
N SER A 540 -51.60 -6.76 -31.29
CA SER A 540 -51.13 -5.57 -30.55
C SER A 540 -50.21 -4.64 -31.35
N GLY A 541 -49.72 -5.06 -32.52
CA GLY A 541 -48.75 -4.33 -33.36
C GLY A 541 -47.31 -4.83 -33.30
N ILE A 542 -47.03 -6.01 -32.72
CA ILE A 542 -45.69 -6.63 -32.77
C ILE A 542 -45.56 -7.45 -34.06
N CYS A 543 -44.48 -7.24 -34.80
CA CYS A 543 -44.30 -7.80 -36.15
C CYS A 543 -43.27 -8.95 -36.21
N ALA A 544 -42.24 -8.91 -35.36
CA ALA A 544 -41.19 -9.93 -35.30
C ALA A 544 -40.62 -10.07 -33.88
N THR A 545 -40.22 -11.29 -33.53
CA THR A 545 -39.56 -11.64 -32.25
C THR A 545 -38.21 -12.31 -32.53
N ILE A 546 -37.19 -11.96 -31.75
CA ILE A 546 -35.81 -12.46 -31.84
C ILE A 546 -35.41 -13.02 -30.48
N PRO A 547 -35.42 -14.34 -30.28
CA PRO A 547 -35.13 -14.94 -28.98
C PRO A 547 -33.62 -15.01 -28.72
N LEU A 548 -33.11 -14.12 -27.85
CA LEU A 548 -31.67 -14.03 -27.57
C LEU A 548 -31.20 -15.05 -26.52
N ARG A 549 -32.12 -15.66 -25.76
CA ARG A 549 -31.85 -16.62 -24.66
C ARG A 549 -31.03 -16.03 -23.49
N TYR A 550 -30.87 -14.71 -23.46
CA TYR A 550 -30.10 -13.98 -22.45
C TYR A 550 -30.53 -12.50 -22.41
N MET A 551 -30.87 -12.03 -21.21
CA MET A 551 -31.46 -10.70 -21.01
C MET A 551 -30.61 -9.55 -21.58
N ALA A 552 -31.17 -8.83 -22.56
CA ALA A 552 -30.55 -7.67 -23.16
C ALA A 552 -30.72 -6.42 -22.29
N LYS A 553 -29.62 -5.70 -22.02
CA LYS A 553 -29.63 -4.44 -21.24
C LYS A 553 -29.27 -3.19 -22.05
N SER A 554 -28.85 -3.34 -23.29
CA SER A 554 -28.56 -2.22 -24.19
C SER A 554 -28.95 -2.59 -25.61
N VAL A 555 -29.59 -1.65 -26.30
CA VAL A 555 -29.93 -1.72 -27.72
C VAL A 555 -29.49 -0.40 -28.35
N SER A 556 -28.80 -0.46 -29.48
CA SER A 556 -28.45 0.73 -30.27
C SER A 556 -28.66 0.47 -31.75
N TRP A 557 -29.43 1.32 -32.41
CA TRP A 557 -29.53 1.33 -33.87
C TRP A 557 -28.29 1.96 -34.50
N HIS A 558 -27.98 1.56 -35.73
CA HIS A 558 -27.10 2.27 -36.65
C HIS A 558 -27.90 3.36 -37.39
N ARG A 559 -27.25 4.48 -37.75
CA ARG A 559 -27.84 5.67 -38.40
C ARG A 559 -28.70 5.44 -39.66
N ARG A 560 -28.65 4.25 -40.28
CA ARG A 560 -29.44 3.87 -41.47
C ARG A 560 -30.69 3.03 -41.14
N GLY A 561 -30.96 2.72 -39.88
CA GLY A 561 -32.15 1.97 -39.45
C GLY A 561 -32.25 0.51 -39.93
N ASP A 562 -31.22 -0.06 -40.54
CA ASP A 562 -31.18 -1.47 -41.00
C ASP A 562 -30.37 -2.39 -40.07
N TYR A 563 -29.39 -1.82 -39.36
CA TYR A 563 -28.56 -2.55 -38.39
C TYR A 563 -28.90 -2.07 -36.97
N PHE A 564 -28.95 -2.99 -36.02
CA PHE A 564 -28.91 -2.66 -34.59
C PHE A 564 -28.03 -3.66 -33.83
N VAL A 565 -27.44 -3.21 -32.73
CA VAL A 565 -26.63 -4.03 -31.82
C VAL A 565 -27.36 -4.21 -30.50
N THR A 566 -27.33 -5.43 -29.96
CA THR A 566 -27.84 -5.80 -28.64
C THR A 566 -26.66 -6.21 -27.75
N VAL A 567 -26.79 -5.96 -26.44
CA VAL A 567 -25.78 -6.36 -25.44
C VAL A 567 -26.43 -7.09 -24.28
N CYS A 568 -25.95 -8.31 -24.03
CA CYS A 568 -26.39 -9.19 -22.95
C CYS A 568 -25.24 -9.31 -21.92
N PRO A 569 -25.30 -8.58 -20.79
CA PRO A 569 -24.15 -8.40 -19.89
C PRO A 569 -23.97 -9.52 -18.83
N GLY A 570 -24.84 -10.53 -18.80
CA GLY A 570 -24.89 -11.52 -17.72
C GLY A 570 -23.62 -12.36 -17.59
N SER A 571 -23.25 -12.75 -16.37
CA SER A 571 -22.09 -13.63 -16.11
C SER A 571 -22.21 -15.00 -16.76
N SER A 572 -23.45 -15.51 -16.86
CA SER A 572 -23.83 -16.75 -17.56
C SER A 572 -23.74 -16.66 -19.08
N THR A 573 -23.58 -15.47 -19.67
CA THR A 573 -23.59 -15.31 -21.13
C THR A 573 -22.32 -15.90 -21.78
N PRO A 574 -22.46 -16.76 -22.80
CA PRO A 574 -21.37 -17.14 -23.66
C PRO A 574 -20.80 -15.89 -24.32
N ALA A 575 -19.47 -15.73 -24.25
CA ALA A 575 -18.82 -14.49 -24.64
C ALA A 575 -18.94 -14.13 -26.14
N HIS A 576 -19.42 -15.07 -26.97
CA HIS A 576 -19.74 -14.85 -28.38
C HIS A 576 -21.18 -14.37 -28.62
N GLN A 577 -22.08 -14.54 -27.65
CA GLN A 577 -23.50 -14.16 -27.72
C GLN A 577 -23.80 -12.91 -26.89
N ALA A 578 -22.87 -12.49 -26.03
CA ALA A 578 -22.97 -11.29 -25.21
C ALA A 578 -23.09 -9.96 -26.00
N ILE A 579 -22.75 -9.96 -27.30
CA ILE A 579 -22.98 -8.86 -28.25
C ILE A 579 -23.41 -9.46 -29.59
N ALA A 580 -24.59 -9.10 -30.08
CA ALA A 580 -25.09 -9.52 -31.38
C ALA A 580 -25.44 -8.30 -32.25
N ILE A 581 -25.17 -8.41 -33.56
CA ILE A 581 -25.56 -7.42 -34.56
C ILE A 581 -26.68 -8.03 -35.40
N HIS A 582 -27.81 -7.36 -35.43
CA HIS A 582 -29.02 -7.76 -36.15
C HIS A 582 -29.15 -6.95 -37.44
N THR A 583 -29.63 -7.60 -38.50
CA THR A 583 -29.89 -6.97 -39.80
C THR A 583 -31.36 -7.14 -40.17
N LEU A 584 -32.08 -6.02 -40.27
CA LEU A 584 -33.53 -6.00 -40.44
C LEU A 584 -33.94 -6.47 -41.82
N SER A 585 -33.31 -5.95 -42.88
CA SER A 585 -33.55 -6.32 -44.29
C SER A 585 -33.30 -7.79 -44.63
N LYS A 586 -32.76 -8.61 -43.71
CA LYS A 586 -32.36 -10.01 -43.94
C LYS A 586 -32.79 -10.98 -42.85
N HIS A 587 -33.38 -10.50 -41.75
CA HIS A 587 -33.64 -11.29 -40.53
C HIS A 587 -32.44 -12.15 -40.08
N LEU A 588 -31.24 -11.59 -40.25
CA LEU A 588 -29.98 -12.28 -39.95
C LEU A 588 -29.33 -11.64 -38.72
N THR A 589 -29.08 -12.48 -37.71
CA THR A 589 -28.30 -12.12 -36.52
C THR A 589 -26.87 -12.63 -36.68
N GLN A 590 -25.88 -11.77 -36.43
CA GLN A 590 -24.45 -12.08 -36.50
C GLN A 590 -23.77 -11.84 -35.15
N ASN A 591 -22.88 -12.74 -34.79
CA ASN A 591 -22.09 -12.69 -33.55
C ASN A 591 -20.64 -12.32 -33.91
N PRO A 592 -20.27 -11.01 -33.91
CA PRO A 592 -18.98 -10.56 -34.47
C PRO A 592 -17.76 -11.01 -33.67
N PHE A 593 -17.90 -11.26 -32.36
CA PHE A 593 -16.79 -11.63 -31.49
C PHE A 593 -16.82 -13.14 -31.18
N ARG A 594 -15.78 -13.89 -31.59
CA ARG A 594 -15.68 -15.34 -31.30
C ARG A 594 -15.12 -15.69 -29.91
N ARG A 595 -14.50 -14.73 -29.22
CA ARG A 595 -13.81 -14.90 -27.92
C ARG A 595 -14.15 -13.74 -26.99
N ARG A 596 -14.09 -13.95 -25.67
CA ARG A 596 -14.30 -12.87 -24.69
C ARG A 596 -13.26 -11.76 -24.92
N LEU A 597 -13.76 -10.52 -24.99
CA LEU A 597 -12.97 -9.30 -25.15
C LEU A 597 -11.88 -9.26 -24.07
N LYS A 598 -10.59 -9.32 -24.46
CA LYS A 598 -9.46 -9.49 -23.52
C LYS A 598 -9.42 -8.36 -22.48
N GLY A 599 -9.76 -8.67 -21.23
CA GLY A 599 -9.77 -7.69 -20.13
C GLY A 599 -10.90 -6.66 -20.21
N GLY A 600 -11.16 -5.99 -19.08
CA GLY A 600 -12.16 -4.93 -18.94
C GLY A 600 -13.53 -5.37 -18.40
N GLY A 601 -13.76 -6.68 -18.21
CA GLY A 601 -15.01 -7.23 -17.65
C GLY A 601 -16.08 -7.59 -18.68
N ALA A 602 -17.33 -7.72 -18.24
CA ALA A 602 -18.48 -7.96 -19.12
C ALA A 602 -18.82 -6.72 -19.95
N PRO A 603 -19.33 -6.86 -21.20
CA PRO A 603 -19.87 -5.74 -21.97
C PRO A 603 -21.11 -5.19 -21.24
N GLN A 604 -21.33 -3.88 -21.26
CA GLN A 604 -22.48 -3.20 -20.64
C GLN A 604 -23.34 -2.49 -21.68
N ALA A 605 -22.72 -1.79 -22.63
CA ALA A 605 -23.38 -1.06 -23.72
C ALA A 605 -22.52 -1.09 -25.00
N ALA A 606 -23.15 -0.87 -26.15
CA ALA A 606 -22.47 -0.73 -27.43
C ALA A 606 -23.21 0.26 -28.34
N HIS A 607 -22.47 1.14 -29.01
CA HIS A 607 -23.01 2.19 -29.87
C HIS A 607 -22.22 2.30 -31.18
N PHE A 608 -22.93 2.48 -32.29
CA PHE A 608 -22.32 2.75 -33.59
C PHE A 608 -21.84 4.21 -33.64
N HIS A 609 -20.69 4.43 -34.25
CA HIS A 609 -20.13 5.76 -34.49
C HIS A 609 -21.04 6.56 -35.48
N PRO A 610 -21.30 7.86 -35.27
CA PRO A 610 -22.26 8.65 -36.06
C PRO A 610 -22.02 8.70 -37.58
N SER A 611 -20.76 8.68 -38.04
CA SER A 611 -20.38 8.74 -39.46
C SER A 611 -19.51 7.55 -39.94
N LYS A 612 -18.33 7.38 -39.33
CA LYS A 612 -17.31 6.33 -39.60
C LYS A 612 -17.87 4.91 -39.29
N PRO A 613 -17.44 3.82 -39.97
CA PRO A 613 -17.96 2.46 -39.79
C PRO A 613 -17.40 1.75 -38.53
N ILE A 614 -17.43 2.43 -37.40
CA ILE A 614 -16.85 1.98 -36.12
C ILE A 614 -17.97 1.58 -35.15
N LEU A 615 -17.79 0.46 -34.45
CA LEU A 615 -18.60 0.05 -33.31
C LEU A 615 -17.81 0.27 -32.02
N PHE A 616 -18.31 1.12 -31.13
CA PHE A 616 -17.78 1.22 -29.78
C PHE A 616 -18.48 0.23 -28.85
N VAL A 617 -17.69 -0.49 -28.06
CA VAL A 617 -18.16 -1.45 -27.05
C VAL A 617 -17.60 -1.04 -25.70
N ALA A 618 -18.47 -0.75 -24.73
CA ALA A 618 -18.09 -0.50 -23.35
C ALA A 618 -18.17 -1.80 -22.53
N ASN A 619 -17.03 -2.25 -22.02
CA ASN A 619 -16.97 -3.22 -20.94
C ASN A 619 -17.00 -2.50 -19.58
N GLN A 620 -17.14 -3.22 -18.46
CA GLN A 620 -17.19 -2.64 -17.11
C GLN A 620 -16.08 -1.61 -16.80
N ARG A 621 -14.86 -1.74 -17.35
CA ARG A 621 -13.71 -0.84 -17.06
C ARG A 621 -13.11 -0.10 -18.27
N THR A 622 -13.47 -0.44 -19.50
CA THR A 622 -12.78 0.04 -20.72
C THR A 622 -13.74 0.10 -21.91
N ILE A 623 -13.58 1.10 -22.77
CA ILE A 623 -14.32 1.21 -24.04
C ILE A 623 -13.38 0.89 -25.21
N ARG A 624 -13.89 0.20 -26.24
CA ARG A 624 -13.12 -0.24 -27.41
C ARG A 624 -13.82 0.09 -28.71
N GLY A 625 -13.13 0.78 -29.62
CA GLY A 625 -13.61 1.08 -30.97
C GLY A 625 -13.12 0.03 -31.97
N TYR A 626 -14.05 -0.67 -32.61
CA TYR A 626 -13.79 -1.69 -33.64
C TYR A 626 -14.20 -1.17 -35.02
N ASP A 627 -13.30 -1.22 -36.00
CA ASP A 627 -13.63 -0.95 -37.40
C ASP A 627 -14.33 -2.18 -37.99
N LEU A 628 -15.60 -2.04 -38.35
CA LEU A 628 -16.42 -3.12 -38.89
C LEU A 628 -16.05 -3.49 -40.34
N SER A 629 -15.41 -2.57 -41.07
CA SER A 629 -14.96 -2.79 -42.45
C SER A 629 -13.64 -3.57 -42.49
N ARG A 630 -12.72 -3.29 -41.56
CA ARG A 630 -11.44 -3.99 -41.42
C ARG A 630 -11.48 -5.20 -40.48
N GLN A 631 -12.52 -5.32 -39.65
CA GLN A 631 -12.67 -6.30 -38.57
C GLN A 631 -11.53 -6.23 -37.52
N LEU A 632 -11.02 -5.02 -37.27
CA LEU A 632 -9.88 -4.76 -36.37
C LEU A 632 -10.26 -3.86 -35.20
N LEU A 633 -9.56 -4.04 -34.07
CA LEU A 633 -9.57 -3.10 -32.95
C LEU A 633 -8.74 -1.87 -33.34
N VAL A 634 -9.36 -0.68 -33.30
CA VAL A 634 -8.69 0.60 -33.64
C VAL A 634 -8.20 1.30 -32.39
N LYS A 635 -9.03 1.38 -31.34
CA LYS A 635 -8.77 2.27 -30.19
C LYS A 635 -9.29 1.69 -28.88
N ILE A 636 -8.58 1.95 -27.79
CA ILE A 636 -8.96 1.55 -26.43
C ILE A 636 -8.97 2.81 -25.55
N LEU A 637 -10.11 3.12 -24.96
CA LEU A 637 -10.26 4.16 -23.93
C LEU A 637 -10.21 3.51 -22.55
N GLN A 638 -9.55 4.20 -21.61
CA GLN A 638 -9.39 3.83 -20.21
C GLN A 638 -9.99 4.91 -19.31
N PRO A 639 -11.31 4.86 -19.01
CA PRO A 639 -11.97 5.90 -18.22
C PRO A 639 -11.53 5.98 -16.75
N GLY A 640 -10.85 4.96 -16.21
CA GLY A 640 -10.47 4.93 -14.80
C GLY A 640 -11.65 4.73 -13.83
N ALA A 641 -12.83 4.39 -14.35
CA ALA A 641 -13.96 3.85 -13.59
C ALA A 641 -13.75 2.35 -13.33
N ARG A 642 -14.19 1.87 -12.17
CA ARG A 642 -14.30 0.45 -11.84
C ARG A 642 -15.53 -0.17 -12.51
N TRP A 643 -16.60 0.60 -12.69
CA TRP A 643 -17.85 0.14 -13.29
C TRP A 643 -18.56 1.24 -14.12
N ILE A 644 -18.40 1.16 -15.44
CA ILE A 644 -19.15 1.96 -16.43
C ILE A 644 -20.62 1.53 -16.44
N SER A 645 -21.54 2.49 -16.51
CA SER A 645 -22.99 2.26 -16.61
C SER A 645 -23.48 2.43 -18.05
N SER A 646 -23.15 3.57 -18.66
CA SER A 646 -23.52 3.96 -20.01
C SER A 646 -22.43 4.86 -20.62
N PHE A 647 -22.49 5.06 -21.94
CA PHE A 647 -21.66 6.03 -22.65
C PHE A 647 -22.43 6.54 -23.87
N ASP A 648 -22.05 7.70 -24.39
CA ASP A 648 -22.62 8.26 -25.61
C ASP A 648 -21.55 9.00 -26.43
N ILE A 649 -21.75 9.05 -27.75
CA ILE A 649 -20.75 9.54 -28.70
C ILE A 649 -21.20 10.90 -29.24
N HIS A 650 -20.30 11.88 -29.26
CA HIS A 650 -20.61 13.22 -29.74
C HIS A 650 -21.08 13.17 -31.20
N PRO A 651 -22.26 13.75 -31.54
CA PRO A 651 -22.81 13.70 -32.88
C PRO A 651 -21.95 14.48 -33.89
N THR A 652 -22.26 14.32 -35.17
CA THR A 652 -21.74 15.21 -36.23
C THR A 652 -22.40 16.58 -36.10
N SER A 653 -21.63 17.59 -35.71
CA SER A 653 -22.01 18.99 -35.87
C SER A 653 -21.68 19.46 -37.29
N SER A 654 -22.14 20.65 -37.68
CA SER A 654 -21.75 21.29 -38.94
C SER A 654 -20.32 21.84 -38.94
N SER A 655 -19.66 21.92 -37.78
CA SER A 655 -18.31 22.48 -37.60
C SER A 655 -17.19 21.44 -37.56
N THR A 656 -17.51 20.19 -37.22
CA THR A 656 -16.52 19.22 -36.75
C THR A 656 -16.86 17.81 -37.27
N SER A 657 -15.84 17.04 -37.66
CA SER A 657 -15.99 15.63 -38.01
C SER A 657 -16.52 14.82 -36.82
N GLY A 658 -17.83 14.56 -36.78
CA GLY A 658 -18.49 13.94 -35.63
C GLY A 658 -17.93 12.56 -35.24
N GLY A 659 -17.93 12.31 -33.93
CA GLY A 659 -17.55 11.04 -33.30
C GLY A 659 -16.26 11.03 -32.49
N ASP A 660 -15.51 12.13 -32.49
CA ASP A 660 -14.16 12.21 -31.90
C ASP A 660 -14.15 12.59 -30.41
N ASN A 661 -15.33 12.78 -29.81
CA ASN A 661 -15.52 12.99 -28.37
C ASN A 661 -16.60 12.02 -27.82
N VAL A 662 -16.43 11.53 -26.59
CA VAL A 662 -17.26 10.51 -25.95
C VAL A 662 -17.48 10.84 -24.47
N ILE A 663 -18.72 10.79 -23.99
CA ILE A 663 -19.05 10.89 -22.56
C ILE A 663 -19.33 9.51 -21.97
N VAL A 664 -18.89 9.27 -20.73
CA VAL A 664 -19.03 7.99 -20.03
C VAL A 664 -19.60 8.21 -18.63
N GLY A 665 -20.73 7.56 -18.34
CA GLY A 665 -21.33 7.46 -17.02
C GLY A 665 -20.75 6.28 -16.24
N SER A 666 -20.70 6.41 -14.91
CA SER A 666 -20.22 5.33 -14.03
C SER A 666 -21.07 5.18 -12.76
N TYR A 667 -21.14 3.95 -12.27
CA TYR A 667 -21.68 3.67 -10.95
C TYR A 667 -20.80 4.26 -9.82
N ASP A 668 -19.53 4.53 -10.13
CA ASP A 668 -18.55 5.22 -9.27
C ASP A 668 -18.81 6.74 -9.07
N ARG A 669 -19.99 7.24 -9.48
CA ARG A 669 -20.43 8.65 -9.35
C ARG A 669 -19.61 9.66 -10.16
N ARG A 670 -18.94 9.20 -11.23
CA ARG A 670 -18.12 10.04 -12.13
C ARG A 670 -18.75 10.13 -13.51
N LEU A 671 -18.86 11.35 -14.01
CA LEU A 671 -19.07 11.64 -15.43
C LEU A 671 -17.70 11.95 -16.04
N LEU A 672 -17.37 11.26 -17.13
CA LEU A 672 -16.03 11.27 -17.71
C LEU A 672 -16.11 11.68 -19.17
N TRP A 673 -15.47 12.81 -19.50
CA TRP A 673 -15.35 13.27 -20.88
C TRP A 673 -14.03 12.75 -21.47
N HIS A 674 -14.12 11.99 -22.54
CA HIS A 674 -12.99 11.59 -23.38
C HIS A 674 -13.01 12.38 -24.68
N ASP A 675 -11.96 13.16 -24.90
CA ASP A 675 -11.54 13.43 -26.27
C ASP A 675 -10.76 12.19 -26.76
N VAL A 676 -11.20 11.60 -27.87
CA VAL A 676 -10.70 10.32 -28.35
C VAL A 676 -9.32 10.45 -28.96
N ASP A 677 -8.97 11.61 -29.51
CA ASP A 677 -7.71 11.82 -30.23
C ASP A 677 -6.63 12.46 -29.34
N LEU A 678 -7.00 13.23 -28.32
CA LEU A 678 -6.10 13.74 -27.29
C LEU A 678 -5.53 12.64 -26.37
N SER A 679 -6.34 11.69 -25.92
CA SER A 679 -5.86 10.64 -24.98
C SER A 679 -6.74 9.40 -24.88
N SER A 680 -6.14 8.29 -24.44
CA SER A 680 -6.89 7.12 -23.95
C SER A 680 -7.50 7.36 -22.56
N ARG A 681 -6.95 8.28 -21.76
CA ARG A 681 -7.45 8.69 -20.45
C ARG A 681 -8.54 9.77 -20.59
N PRO A 682 -9.40 10.02 -19.59
CA PRO A 682 -10.40 11.08 -19.67
C PRO A 682 -9.74 12.47 -19.67
N TYR A 683 -10.19 13.36 -20.54
CA TYR A 683 -9.80 14.77 -20.60
C TYR A 683 -10.30 15.55 -19.38
N LYS A 684 -11.58 15.35 -19.02
CA LYS A 684 -12.21 16.01 -17.86
C LYS A 684 -13.00 15.00 -17.04
N THR A 685 -12.76 14.98 -15.73
CA THR A 685 -13.53 14.17 -14.76
C THR A 685 -14.44 15.09 -13.96
N LEU A 686 -15.74 14.83 -13.99
CA LEU A 686 -16.77 15.57 -13.28
C LEU A 686 -17.40 14.68 -12.21
N ARG A 687 -17.64 15.24 -11.02
CA ARG A 687 -18.12 14.51 -9.82
C ARG A 687 -19.18 15.31 -9.07
N TYR A 688 -20.28 15.64 -9.75
CA TYR A 688 -21.35 16.46 -9.21
C TYR A 688 -22.53 15.68 -8.61
N HIS A 689 -22.54 14.35 -8.76
CA HIS A 689 -23.66 13.50 -8.32
C HIS A 689 -23.39 12.83 -6.96
N GLY A 690 -24.44 12.74 -6.15
CA GLY A 690 -24.38 12.09 -4.83
C GLY A 690 -24.38 10.57 -4.91
N LYS A 691 -24.84 10.00 -6.04
CA LYS A 691 -24.97 8.55 -6.28
C LYS A 691 -24.48 8.15 -7.67
N ALA A 692 -24.65 6.87 -8.02
CA ALA A 692 -24.33 6.32 -9.34
C ALA A 692 -25.00 7.09 -10.48
N ILE A 693 -24.30 7.23 -11.60
CA ILE A 693 -24.86 7.75 -12.86
C ILE A 693 -25.40 6.56 -13.65
N ARG A 694 -26.63 6.64 -14.14
CA ARG A 694 -27.33 5.60 -14.89
C ARG A 694 -27.18 5.80 -16.40
N ALA A 695 -27.66 6.94 -16.89
CA ALA A 695 -27.65 7.33 -18.30
C ALA A 695 -26.81 8.60 -18.52
N VAL A 696 -26.18 8.68 -19.69
CA VAL A 696 -25.55 9.89 -20.23
C VAL A 696 -25.94 10.02 -21.70
N LYS A 697 -26.30 11.23 -22.15
CA LYS A 697 -26.73 11.47 -23.53
C LYS A 697 -26.37 12.86 -24.06
N PHE A 698 -25.84 12.90 -25.28
CA PHE A 698 -25.71 14.11 -26.09
C PHE A 698 -27.05 14.50 -26.72
N HIS A 699 -27.25 15.80 -26.96
CA HIS A 699 -28.32 16.27 -27.83
C HIS A 699 -28.06 15.81 -29.27
N PRO A 700 -29.02 15.16 -29.97
CA PRO A 700 -28.86 14.67 -31.33
C PRO A 700 -28.61 15.80 -32.35
N ASN A 701 -28.14 15.41 -33.54
CA ASN A 701 -27.96 16.28 -34.71
C ASN A 701 -26.96 17.45 -34.55
N GLY A 702 -26.27 17.57 -33.41
CA GLY A 702 -25.19 18.54 -33.20
C GLY A 702 -25.60 20.02 -33.26
N ARG A 703 -26.91 20.31 -33.29
CA ARG A 703 -27.48 21.68 -33.39
C ARG A 703 -27.28 22.48 -32.11
N TYR A 704 -27.42 21.82 -30.96
CA TYR A 704 -27.17 22.39 -29.64
C TYR A 704 -26.00 21.61 -29.01
N PRO A 705 -24.93 22.27 -28.56
CA PRO A 705 -23.78 21.64 -27.90
C PRO A 705 -24.14 21.28 -26.44
N LEU A 706 -25.20 20.49 -26.26
CA LEU A 706 -25.75 20.10 -24.96
C LEU A 706 -25.57 18.59 -24.72
N PHE A 707 -25.37 18.24 -23.45
CA PHE A 707 -25.48 16.87 -22.98
C PHE A 707 -26.06 16.82 -21.57
N ALA A 708 -26.57 15.65 -21.19
CA ALA A 708 -27.15 15.38 -19.89
C ALA A 708 -26.56 14.11 -19.28
N ASP A 709 -26.48 14.09 -17.95
CA ASP A 709 -26.39 12.87 -17.15
C ASP A 709 -27.65 12.69 -16.28
N ALA A 710 -27.82 11.48 -15.74
CA ALA A 710 -28.93 11.10 -14.86
C ALA A 710 -28.43 10.17 -13.76
N SER A 711 -28.89 10.39 -12.52
CA SER A 711 -28.41 9.64 -11.36
C SER A 711 -29.51 9.05 -10.48
N ASP A 712 -29.13 8.02 -9.72
CA ASP A 712 -29.92 7.46 -8.62
C ASP A 712 -30.20 8.45 -7.47
N ASP A 713 -29.63 9.66 -7.49
CA ASP A 713 -29.99 10.76 -6.58
C ASP A 713 -31.27 11.53 -7.00
N GLY A 714 -31.91 11.15 -8.11
CA GLY A 714 -33.17 11.75 -8.56
C GLY A 714 -32.98 13.10 -9.28
N SER A 715 -31.74 13.46 -9.59
CA SER A 715 -31.41 14.62 -10.41
C SER A 715 -30.82 14.25 -11.77
N LEU A 716 -30.91 15.20 -12.70
CA LEU A 716 -30.18 15.24 -13.95
C LEU A 716 -29.34 16.51 -13.97
N GLN A 717 -28.17 16.50 -14.62
CA GLN A 717 -27.39 17.72 -14.83
C GLN A 717 -27.21 17.97 -16.31
N ILE A 718 -27.51 19.21 -16.71
CA ILE A 718 -27.39 19.68 -18.08
C ILE A 718 -26.08 20.45 -18.21
N PHE A 719 -25.30 20.10 -19.23
CA PHE A 719 -24.01 20.69 -19.53
C PHE A 719 -23.99 21.25 -20.95
N HIS A 720 -23.29 22.36 -21.11
CA HIS A 720 -22.79 22.82 -22.40
C HIS A 720 -21.43 22.16 -22.66
N GLY A 721 -21.31 21.46 -23.78
CA GLY A 721 -20.07 20.81 -24.24
C GLY A 721 -19.78 21.22 -25.68
N SER A 722 -19.14 22.38 -25.86
CA SER A 722 -18.80 22.89 -27.18
C SER A 722 -17.45 22.33 -27.62
N VAL A 723 -17.50 21.49 -28.66
CA VAL A 723 -16.34 20.93 -29.37
C VAL A 723 -16.04 21.82 -30.57
N THR A 724 -14.96 22.58 -30.47
CA THR A 724 -14.40 23.38 -31.57
C THR A 724 -13.88 22.49 -32.70
N GLY A 725 -13.88 23.02 -33.93
CA GLY A 725 -13.40 22.30 -35.12
C GLY A 725 -11.88 22.41 -35.37
N ASP A 726 -11.18 23.24 -34.59
CA ASP A 726 -9.73 23.41 -34.66
C ASP A 726 -9.03 22.35 -33.78
N MET A 727 -8.18 21.54 -34.41
CA MET A 727 -7.46 20.41 -33.83
C MET A 727 -6.55 20.78 -32.64
N LEU A 728 -6.17 22.05 -32.49
CA LEU A 728 -5.35 22.53 -31.37
C LEU A 728 -6.17 23.03 -30.17
N SER A 729 -7.50 23.02 -30.26
CA SER A 729 -8.40 23.61 -29.26
C SER A 729 -9.22 22.56 -28.51
N ASN A 730 -9.16 22.57 -27.18
CA ASN A 730 -9.86 21.59 -26.33
C ASN A 730 -11.34 21.93 -26.14
N ALA A 731 -12.19 20.89 -25.99
CA ALA A 731 -13.62 21.04 -25.76
C ALA A 731 -13.95 21.84 -24.47
N SER A 732 -14.82 22.85 -24.60
CA SER A 732 -15.25 23.69 -23.48
C SER A 732 -16.50 23.12 -22.80
N ILE A 733 -16.36 22.76 -21.52
CA ILE A 733 -17.38 22.01 -20.76
C ILE A 733 -17.83 22.81 -19.54
N VAL A 734 -19.07 23.29 -19.56
CA VAL A 734 -19.68 24.19 -18.57
C VAL A 734 -20.99 23.58 -18.01
N PRO A 735 -21.15 23.47 -16.67
CA PRO A 735 -22.43 23.06 -16.08
C PRO A 735 -23.47 24.19 -16.19
N LEU A 736 -24.68 23.87 -16.64
CA LEU A 736 -25.76 24.86 -16.84
C LEU A 736 -26.83 24.77 -15.74
N LYS A 737 -27.39 23.57 -15.52
CA LYS A 737 -28.54 23.39 -14.63
C LYS A 737 -28.61 22.00 -14.03
N VAL A 738 -28.87 21.91 -12.73
CA VAL A 738 -29.31 20.67 -12.08
C VAL A 738 -30.83 20.64 -12.06
N LEU A 739 -31.42 19.70 -12.78
CA LEU A 739 -32.85 19.46 -12.82
C LEU A 739 -33.22 18.47 -11.71
N ARG A 740 -34.15 18.86 -10.84
CA ARG A 740 -34.61 18.06 -9.69
C ARG A 740 -36.12 17.90 -9.75
N GLY A 741 -36.62 16.70 -9.40
CA GLY A 741 -38.06 16.47 -9.26
C GLY A 741 -38.48 15.00 -9.20
N HIS A 742 -37.67 14.08 -9.75
CA HIS A 742 -37.90 12.64 -9.63
C HIS A 742 -37.81 12.21 -8.17
N LYS A 743 -38.75 11.36 -7.73
CA LYS A 743 -38.75 10.81 -6.37
C LYS A 743 -37.86 9.58 -6.31
N ILE A 744 -36.97 9.53 -5.33
CA ILE A 744 -36.10 8.36 -5.09
C ILE A 744 -36.95 7.20 -4.54
N THR A 745 -36.86 6.00 -5.12
CA THR A 745 -37.61 4.80 -4.70
C THR A 745 -36.71 3.56 -4.62
N GLY A 746 -36.56 2.99 -3.42
CA GLY A 746 -35.63 1.87 -3.20
C GLY A 746 -34.21 2.21 -3.63
N GLU A 747 -33.72 3.37 -3.17
CA GLU A 747 -32.47 4.03 -3.53
C GLU A 747 -32.26 4.46 -5.00
N LEU A 748 -33.09 4.01 -5.95
CA LEU A 748 -33.01 4.39 -7.36
C LEU A 748 -33.67 5.75 -7.63
N GLY A 749 -33.21 6.43 -8.67
CA GLY A 749 -33.63 7.79 -9.05
C GLY A 749 -34.05 7.87 -10.52
N VAL A 750 -33.21 8.49 -11.36
CA VAL A 750 -33.42 8.59 -12.81
C VAL A 750 -32.68 7.44 -13.51
N LEU A 751 -33.39 6.65 -14.32
CA LEU A 751 -32.87 5.41 -14.90
C LEU A 751 -32.41 5.54 -16.36
N ASP A 752 -33.09 6.36 -17.16
CA ASP A 752 -32.78 6.59 -18.58
C ASP A 752 -33.15 8.02 -19.00
N VAL A 753 -32.52 8.52 -20.07
CA VAL A 753 -32.67 9.88 -20.59
C VAL A 753 -32.60 9.84 -22.11
N ASP A 754 -33.42 10.64 -22.79
CA ASP A 754 -33.31 10.89 -24.22
C ASP A 754 -33.53 12.38 -24.53
N TRP A 755 -33.01 12.85 -25.66
CA TRP A 755 -33.12 14.26 -26.10
C TRP A 755 -34.00 14.38 -27.34
N HIS A 756 -34.80 15.44 -27.41
CA HIS A 756 -35.67 15.70 -28.56
C HIS A 756 -34.84 15.99 -29.83
N PRO A 757 -35.18 15.43 -31.00
CA PRO A 757 -34.34 15.47 -32.21
C PRO A 757 -33.95 16.88 -32.71
N ALA A 758 -34.73 17.91 -32.40
CA ALA A 758 -34.59 19.25 -32.97
C ALA A 758 -34.67 20.43 -31.99
N GLN A 759 -34.94 20.20 -30.70
CA GLN A 759 -35.22 21.25 -29.70
C GLN A 759 -34.49 20.90 -28.39
N PRO A 760 -34.07 21.89 -27.58
CA PRO A 760 -33.30 21.68 -26.35
C PRO A 760 -34.18 21.17 -25.19
N TRP A 761 -34.93 20.10 -25.44
CA TRP A 761 -35.80 19.43 -24.48
C TRP A 761 -35.28 18.00 -24.24
N CYS A 762 -35.28 17.55 -23.00
CA CYS A 762 -34.95 16.17 -22.66
C CYS A 762 -36.12 15.47 -21.95
N VAL A 763 -36.25 14.17 -22.16
CA VAL A 763 -37.16 13.30 -21.42
C VAL A 763 -36.35 12.39 -20.50
N SER A 764 -36.89 12.10 -19.33
CA SER A 764 -36.23 11.28 -18.31
C SER A 764 -37.18 10.27 -17.68
N ALA A 765 -36.68 9.05 -17.46
CA ALA A 765 -37.40 7.92 -16.87
C ALA A 765 -37.13 7.82 -15.36
N GLY A 766 -38.18 7.84 -14.56
CA GLY A 766 -38.10 7.76 -13.10
C GLY A 766 -38.33 6.36 -12.54
N ALA A 767 -37.58 6.03 -11.50
CA ALA A 767 -37.92 4.93 -10.59
C ALA A 767 -39.23 5.20 -9.80
N ASP A 768 -39.75 6.43 -9.83
CA ASP A 768 -41.07 6.79 -9.29
C ASP A 768 -42.26 6.43 -10.20
N GLY A 769 -42.00 5.80 -11.35
CA GLY A 769 -43.02 5.40 -12.32
C GLY A 769 -43.53 6.52 -13.23
N THR A 770 -42.88 7.69 -13.19
CA THR A 770 -43.15 8.79 -14.13
C THR A 770 -42.09 8.91 -15.21
N CYS A 771 -42.47 9.30 -16.42
CA CYS A 771 -41.55 9.99 -17.33
C CYS A 771 -41.78 11.50 -17.19
N ARG A 772 -40.76 12.30 -17.49
CA ARG A 772 -40.83 13.76 -17.38
C ARG A 772 -40.13 14.44 -18.54
N LEU A 773 -40.82 15.37 -19.20
CA LEU A 773 -40.26 16.29 -20.19
C LEU A 773 -39.73 17.55 -19.49
N TRP A 774 -38.53 17.96 -19.84
CA TRP A 774 -37.92 19.19 -19.38
C TRP A 774 -37.72 20.16 -20.55
N CYS A 775 -38.09 21.43 -20.34
CA CYS A 775 -38.07 22.52 -21.32
C CYS A 775 -37.44 23.79 -20.75
#